data_AF-A0A023F4C7-F1
#
_entry.id   AF-A0A023F4C7-F1
#
_cell.length_a   1.000
_cell.length_b   1.000
_cell.length_c   1.000
_cell.angle_alpha   90.00
_cell.angle_beta   90.00
_cell.angle_gamma   90.00
#
_symmetry.space_group_name_H-M   'P 1'
#
loop_
_entity.id
_entity.type
_entity.pdbx_description
1 polymer ?
#
loop_
_entity_poly.entity_id
_entity_poly.type
_entity_poly.pdbx_seq_one_letter_code
_entity_poly.pdbx_strand_id
1 'polypeptide(L)'
;MILYTNENNSHTLKILISAELSNTPLSIEIVSVEDKRFQFPQRLPVLLTDLGDKIFSSNIASNFLFRPPLNLAEKVDVWLYWDGTKLQPALVELVGKADVVPSLKKLFCELELALEGKNFIVEEVLTVADVCLWGTLFPVLTDENLSKTLLSDTPNIKRWWHKLNERQEWKIAQDRFKLKPGLLALQSVSASCWYPEFSSANNSSERKLKQSNSIQENSVENHLSEDHSEFKEIILSEEQIANAVSNWNKSWESRQKLKKASKPVIPVPNERNILITSALPYVNNVPHLGNIIGCVLSADVFARYCRFRSYNTLFISGTDEYGTATETKALEEGLTPKQICDKYFALHSEVYNWFNISFDHFGRTTSDEQIKVAQEIFLNCHKNGFTSTSAMDQLLCENCNRYLADRFVEGTCPGCKYEDARGDQCDGCGHLINAVELINPRCKICQNSPVIKQSLQLFLDLPKVQDRLKKWVEKTCDGWSSIARVITKAWLKEGLKPRCITRDLKWGVSVPLKGFEGKVFYVWFDAPIGYMSMTKSYSEEWLRWWKPSSDAKVTLYQFMAKDNVPFHSIMFPATLFAAGGDYTILNHLMATEYLNYENGKFSKSRGVGVFGNDAKDTGIPSDIFRFYLLYIRPESQDTNFSWADLAMKNNTELLNNLGNFILRSLSFAEKFLNSEVPPVVLENEEKKLLGYISIELKGYISSLEKGHLRDGIKYILNISRHGNHYMQSLKAWVLIKGDENDKKRAASGIGLLCNVVCLIASLLQPYMPTVVGTIAKQVNVSVDIFTISEHFQPYLKPGHKIGKPLPLFTKIEQHTVDELKAKYAGKQKSQSPDPVTVNNSKPVSNPSIGDAALAITTLEEAVTKQGDLVRSMKAAGKSKDELKPMIATLLDLKKQLSVLKGEEVNSVNNEKTSKSSTKSQGSGKKKKEKK
;
A
#
# COMPACT_ATOMS: atom_id res chain seq x y z
N MET A 1 -30.65 16.98 -10.51
CA MET A 1 -29.17 16.84 -10.53
C MET A 1 -28.52 17.83 -11.49
N ILE A 2 -27.27 18.21 -11.25
CA ILE A 2 -26.49 19.14 -12.10
C ILE A 2 -25.22 18.44 -12.59
N LEU A 3 -24.91 18.53 -13.88
CA LEU A 3 -23.68 18.05 -14.50
C LEU A 3 -22.77 19.22 -14.82
N TYR A 4 -21.67 19.34 -14.09
CA TYR A 4 -20.60 20.28 -14.38
C TYR A 4 -19.65 19.66 -15.41
N THR A 5 -19.40 20.34 -16.53
CA THR A 5 -18.50 19.84 -17.57
C THR A 5 -17.77 20.99 -18.26
N ASN A 6 -16.76 20.68 -19.08
CA ASN A 6 -16.08 21.65 -19.94
C ASN A 6 -16.50 21.46 -21.41
N GLU A 7 -16.31 22.50 -22.21
CA GLU A 7 -16.68 22.48 -23.63
C GLU A 7 -16.02 21.32 -24.39
N ASN A 8 -16.78 20.66 -25.26
CA ASN A 8 -16.33 19.53 -26.09
C ASN A 8 -15.90 18.25 -25.33
N ASN A 9 -16.19 18.10 -24.04
CA ASN A 9 -15.82 16.88 -23.30
C ASN A 9 -16.76 15.71 -23.63
N SER A 10 -16.27 14.70 -24.35
CA SER A 10 -17.09 13.56 -24.81
C SER A 10 -17.62 12.68 -23.68
N HIS A 11 -16.98 12.67 -22.50
CA HIS A 11 -17.47 11.92 -21.34
C HIS A 11 -18.80 12.44 -20.81
N THR A 12 -19.17 13.68 -21.14
CA THR A 12 -20.49 14.26 -20.85
C THR A 12 -21.61 13.42 -21.46
N LEU A 13 -21.43 12.89 -22.68
CA LEU A 13 -22.45 12.09 -23.35
C LEU A 13 -22.76 10.80 -22.59
N LYS A 14 -21.78 10.17 -21.95
CA LYS A 14 -21.99 8.95 -21.14
C LYS A 14 -23.04 9.19 -20.06
N ILE A 15 -22.93 10.33 -19.38
CA ILE A 15 -23.77 10.70 -18.24
C ILE A 15 -25.14 11.15 -18.75
N LEU A 16 -25.20 11.94 -19.84
CA LEU A 16 -26.46 12.36 -20.44
C LEU A 16 -27.28 11.18 -20.97
N ILE A 17 -26.65 10.27 -21.70
CA ILE A 17 -27.33 9.06 -22.20
C ILE A 17 -27.87 8.21 -21.05
N SER A 18 -27.08 8.06 -19.97
CA SER A 18 -27.52 7.32 -18.76
C SER A 18 -28.70 8.02 -18.08
N ALA A 19 -28.73 9.36 -18.08
CA ALA A 19 -29.84 10.15 -17.57
C ALA A 19 -31.09 9.97 -18.45
N GLU A 20 -30.96 10.00 -19.78
CA GLU A 20 -32.08 9.77 -20.71
C GLU A 20 -32.66 8.35 -20.55
N LEU A 21 -31.80 7.33 -20.49
CA LEU A 21 -32.22 5.93 -20.30
C LEU A 21 -32.95 5.68 -18.98
N SER A 22 -32.64 6.48 -17.95
CA SER A 22 -33.28 6.41 -16.63
C SER A 22 -34.43 7.42 -16.45
N ASN A 23 -34.72 8.25 -17.46
CA ASN A 23 -35.62 9.41 -17.37
C ASN A 23 -35.28 10.36 -16.19
N THR A 24 -33.99 10.49 -15.88
CA THR A 24 -33.51 11.35 -14.79
C THR A 24 -33.28 12.79 -15.29
N PRO A 25 -33.96 13.81 -14.73
CA PRO A 25 -33.73 15.19 -15.13
C PRO A 25 -32.36 15.68 -14.67
N LEU A 26 -31.56 16.13 -15.64
CA LEU A 26 -30.18 16.54 -15.45
C LEU A 26 -29.92 17.86 -16.17
N SER A 27 -29.52 18.92 -15.46
CA SER A 27 -29.09 20.19 -16.08
C SER A 27 -27.59 20.20 -16.31
N ILE A 28 -27.10 20.86 -17.36
CA ILE A 28 -25.67 20.96 -17.69
C ILE A 28 -25.18 22.37 -17.38
N GLU A 29 -24.04 22.49 -16.70
CA GLU A 29 -23.32 23.75 -16.51
C GLU A 29 -21.91 23.61 -17.11
N ILE A 30 -21.58 24.49 -18.06
CA ILE A 30 -20.24 24.55 -18.64
C ILE A 30 -19.35 25.41 -17.75
N VAL A 31 -18.25 24.84 -17.28
CA VAL A 31 -17.29 25.48 -16.37
C VAL A 31 -15.88 25.44 -16.96
N SER A 32 -15.03 26.39 -16.55
CA SER A 32 -13.61 26.37 -16.90
C SER A 32 -12.92 25.17 -16.24
N VAL A 33 -11.93 24.61 -16.93
CA VAL A 33 -11.11 23.49 -16.42
C VAL A 33 -10.36 23.88 -15.14
N GLU A 34 -10.09 25.17 -14.98
CA GLU A 34 -9.43 25.79 -13.83
C GLU A 34 -10.40 26.19 -12.71
N ASP A 35 -11.69 25.87 -12.80
CA ASP A 35 -12.69 26.22 -11.78
C ASP A 35 -12.30 25.64 -10.41
N LYS A 36 -12.10 26.54 -9.44
CA LYS A 36 -11.69 26.24 -8.06
C LYS A 36 -12.60 25.23 -7.36
N ARG A 37 -13.87 25.10 -7.78
CA ARG A 37 -14.81 24.11 -7.26
C ARG A 37 -14.37 22.66 -7.51
N PHE A 38 -13.45 22.44 -8.47
CA PHE A 38 -13.03 21.12 -8.95
C PHE A 38 -11.49 20.98 -9.07
N GLN A 39 -10.72 21.81 -8.35
CA GLN A 39 -9.26 21.90 -8.52
C GLN A 39 -8.43 20.73 -7.94
N PHE A 40 -8.99 19.81 -7.13
CA PHE A 40 -8.25 18.63 -6.71
C PHE A 40 -9.12 17.44 -6.24
N PRO A 41 -9.04 16.27 -6.89
CA PRO A 41 -8.37 16.02 -8.18
C PRO A 41 -9.12 16.73 -9.34
N GLN A 42 -8.39 17.32 -10.29
CA GLN A 42 -8.95 17.92 -11.53
C GLN A 42 -9.72 16.87 -12.33
N ARG A 43 -11.06 16.90 -12.28
CA ARG A 43 -11.90 15.96 -13.00
C ARG A 43 -13.21 16.63 -13.41
N LEU A 44 -13.37 16.90 -14.71
CA LEU A 44 -14.68 17.15 -15.34
C LEU A 44 -14.93 16.03 -16.38
N PRO A 45 -16.16 15.53 -16.53
CA PRO A 45 -17.39 16.02 -15.91
C PRO A 45 -17.61 15.55 -14.46
N VAL A 46 -18.31 16.36 -13.65
CA VAL A 46 -18.75 16.04 -12.28
C VAL A 46 -20.27 16.09 -12.19
N LEU A 47 -20.87 14.98 -11.76
CA LEU A 47 -22.29 14.92 -11.43
C LEU A 47 -22.50 15.34 -9.96
N LEU A 48 -23.29 16.38 -9.73
CA LEU A 48 -23.81 16.76 -8.43
C LEU A 48 -25.20 16.15 -8.25
N THR A 49 -25.31 15.24 -7.28
CA THR A 49 -26.57 14.56 -6.93
C THR A 49 -27.49 15.49 -6.15
N ASP A 50 -28.77 15.14 -6.07
CA ASP A 50 -29.75 15.93 -5.29
C ASP A 50 -29.48 15.88 -3.77
N LEU A 51 -28.62 14.95 -3.31
CA LEU A 51 -28.14 14.84 -1.93
C LEU A 51 -26.88 15.67 -1.65
N GLY A 52 -26.33 16.35 -2.67
CA GLY A 52 -25.12 17.16 -2.56
C GLY A 52 -23.81 16.38 -2.78
N ASP A 53 -23.87 15.10 -3.14
CA ASP A 53 -22.68 14.30 -3.46
C ASP A 53 -22.09 14.68 -4.82
N LYS A 54 -20.76 14.71 -4.91
CA LYS A 54 -20.03 14.99 -6.15
C LYS A 54 -19.40 13.70 -6.69
N ILE A 55 -19.88 13.23 -7.85
CA ILE A 55 -19.34 12.06 -8.55
C ILE A 55 -18.52 12.53 -9.75
N PHE A 56 -17.20 12.40 -9.66
CA PHE A 56 -16.25 12.91 -10.66
C PHE A 56 -15.79 11.86 -11.70
N SER A 57 -16.14 10.58 -11.50
CA SER A 57 -15.86 9.52 -12.47
C SER A 57 -17.05 9.39 -13.40
N SER A 58 -16.83 9.56 -14.71
CA SER A 58 -17.91 9.47 -15.70
C SER A 58 -18.55 8.08 -15.74
N ASN A 59 -17.79 7.01 -15.54
CA ASN A 59 -18.31 5.64 -15.48
C ASN A 59 -19.15 5.40 -14.22
N ILE A 60 -18.72 5.93 -13.06
CA ILE A 60 -19.49 5.81 -11.81
C ILE A 60 -20.74 6.68 -11.87
N ALA A 61 -20.65 7.89 -12.41
CA ALA A 61 -21.81 8.77 -12.59
C ALA A 61 -22.85 8.14 -13.52
N SER A 62 -22.41 7.53 -14.63
CA SER A 62 -23.28 6.77 -15.52
C SER A 62 -23.89 5.55 -14.82
N ASN A 63 -23.12 4.76 -14.07
CA ASN A 63 -23.63 3.59 -13.34
C ASN A 63 -24.62 3.99 -12.23
N PHE A 64 -24.39 5.16 -11.60
CA PHE A 64 -25.30 5.71 -10.61
C PHE A 64 -26.67 6.06 -11.22
N LEU A 65 -26.69 6.63 -12.42
CA LEU A 65 -27.91 7.04 -13.13
C LEU A 65 -28.63 5.87 -13.79
N PHE A 66 -27.90 4.98 -14.47
CA PHE A 66 -28.44 3.84 -15.19
C PHE A 66 -27.84 2.55 -14.64
N ARG A 67 -28.40 2.04 -13.54
CA ARG A 67 -27.90 0.83 -12.89
C ARG A 67 -28.24 -0.42 -13.71
N PRO A 68 -27.30 -1.35 -13.88
CA PRO A 68 -27.60 -2.64 -14.48
C PRO A 68 -28.46 -3.50 -13.54
N PRO A 69 -29.14 -4.52 -14.07
CA PRO A 69 -29.74 -5.57 -13.26
C PRO A 69 -28.71 -6.20 -12.30
N LEU A 70 -29.12 -6.53 -11.07
CA LEU A 70 -28.23 -7.04 -10.02
C LEU A 70 -27.42 -8.29 -10.45
N ASN A 71 -28.02 -9.17 -11.25
CA ASN A 71 -27.37 -10.37 -11.76
C ASN A 71 -26.29 -10.09 -12.82
N LEU A 72 -26.25 -8.87 -13.38
CA LEU A 72 -25.28 -8.44 -14.38
C LEU A 72 -24.28 -7.43 -13.82
N ALA A 73 -24.46 -6.96 -12.58
CA ALA A 73 -23.65 -5.89 -11.98
C ALA A 73 -22.15 -6.21 -12.01
N GLU A 74 -21.74 -7.42 -11.61
CA GLU A 74 -20.34 -7.83 -11.62
C GLU A 74 -19.74 -7.83 -13.04
N LYS A 75 -20.47 -8.33 -14.03
CA LYS A 75 -20.03 -8.36 -15.44
C LYS A 75 -19.93 -6.95 -16.04
N VAL A 76 -20.82 -6.06 -15.63
CA VAL A 76 -20.80 -4.64 -16.03
C VAL A 76 -19.62 -3.92 -15.38
N ASP A 77 -19.37 -4.16 -14.10
CA ASP A 77 -18.26 -3.54 -13.37
C ASP A 77 -16.90 -3.91 -13.98
N VAL A 78 -16.73 -5.13 -14.49
CA VAL A 78 -15.52 -5.54 -15.24
C VAL A 78 -15.27 -4.61 -16.44
N TRP A 79 -16.30 -4.31 -17.23
CA TRP A 79 -16.17 -3.43 -18.40
C TRP A 79 -16.03 -1.95 -18.03
N LEU A 80 -16.73 -1.48 -17.00
CA LEU A 80 -16.57 -0.12 -16.49
C LEU A 80 -15.16 0.11 -15.95
N TYR A 81 -14.59 -0.90 -15.28
CA TYR A 81 -13.22 -0.90 -14.80
C TYR A 81 -12.22 -0.95 -15.97
N TRP A 82 -12.40 -1.86 -16.92
CA TRP A 82 -11.53 -1.95 -18.11
C TRP A 82 -11.52 -0.65 -18.93
N ASP A 83 -12.69 -0.03 -19.14
CA ASP A 83 -12.81 1.25 -19.84
C ASP A 83 -12.09 2.38 -19.09
N GLY A 84 -12.32 2.52 -17.78
CA GLY A 84 -11.75 3.59 -16.97
C GLY A 84 -10.25 3.45 -16.70
N THR A 85 -9.71 2.22 -16.72
CA THR A 85 -8.29 1.95 -16.38
C THR A 85 -7.41 1.67 -17.59
N LYS A 86 -7.97 1.31 -18.74
CA LYS A 86 -7.19 0.99 -19.95
C LYS A 86 -7.56 1.86 -21.13
N LEU A 87 -8.83 1.86 -21.56
CA LEU A 87 -9.23 2.49 -22.82
C LEU A 87 -9.21 4.03 -22.74
N GLN A 88 -9.80 4.61 -21.69
CA GLN A 88 -9.83 6.07 -21.52
C GLN A 88 -8.41 6.68 -21.41
N PRO A 89 -7.49 6.15 -20.57
CA PRO A 89 -6.12 6.65 -20.51
C PRO A 89 -5.39 6.57 -21.87
N ALA A 90 -5.47 5.41 -22.54
CA ALA A 90 -4.77 5.20 -23.81
C ALA A 90 -5.26 6.14 -24.92
N LEU A 91 -6.56 6.45 -24.96
CA LEU A 91 -7.12 7.41 -25.92
C LEU A 91 -6.74 8.85 -25.64
N VAL A 92 -6.58 9.21 -24.37
CA VAL A 92 -6.12 10.55 -23.98
C VAL A 92 -4.66 10.77 -24.32
N GLU A 93 -3.81 9.74 -24.20
CA GLU A 93 -2.40 9.81 -24.60
C GLU A 93 -2.19 10.05 -26.10
N LEU A 94 -3.16 9.67 -26.95
CA LEU A 94 -3.15 9.92 -28.40
C LEU A 94 -3.04 11.42 -28.75
N VAL A 95 -3.47 12.31 -27.85
CA VAL A 95 -3.42 13.76 -28.03
C VAL A 95 -1.98 14.30 -28.03
N GLY A 96 -1.05 13.60 -27.38
CA GLY A 96 0.33 14.07 -27.19
C GLY A 96 1.42 13.16 -27.77
N LYS A 97 1.12 11.89 -28.08
CA LYS A 97 2.12 10.91 -28.53
C LYS A 97 1.57 9.95 -29.61
N ALA A 98 2.28 9.86 -30.74
CA ALA A 98 1.89 8.99 -31.88
C ALA A 98 2.28 7.50 -31.70
N ASP A 99 3.08 7.18 -30.70
CA ASP A 99 3.61 5.82 -30.43
C ASP A 99 2.62 4.91 -29.67
N VAL A 100 1.47 5.43 -29.25
CA VAL A 100 0.42 4.69 -28.51
C VAL A 100 -0.49 3.86 -29.43
N VAL A 101 -0.44 4.10 -30.74
CA VAL A 101 -1.29 3.45 -31.75
C VAL A 101 -1.27 1.91 -31.68
N PRO A 102 -0.11 1.21 -31.53
CA PRO A 102 -0.09 -0.25 -31.41
C PRO A 102 -0.82 -0.76 -30.16
N SER A 103 -0.66 -0.08 -29.01
CA SER A 103 -1.32 -0.42 -27.76
C SER A 103 -2.84 -0.23 -27.85
N LEU A 104 -3.28 0.86 -28.50
CA LEU A 104 -4.70 1.10 -28.79
C LEU A 104 -5.28 0.01 -29.70
N LYS A 105 -4.56 -0.41 -30.75
CA LYS A 105 -5.00 -1.51 -31.63
C LYS A 105 -5.19 -2.83 -30.86
N LYS A 106 -4.37 -3.12 -29.85
CA LYS A 106 -4.55 -4.28 -28.98
C LYS A 106 -5.85 -4.19 -28.16
N LEU A 107 -6.11 -3.03 -27.56
CA LEU A 107 -7.35 -2.80 -26.80
C LEU A 107 -8.60 -2.88 -27.67
N PHE A 108 -8.52 -2.37 -28.91
CA PHE A 108 -9.62 -2.52 -29.87
C PHE A 108 -9.82 -3.97 -30.31
N CYS A 109 -8.74 -4.77 -30.44
CA CYS A 109 -8.86 -6.20 -30.70
C CYS A 109 -9.56 -6.94 -29.54
N GLU A 110 -9.24 -6.61 -28.29
CA GLU A 110 -9.93 -7.16 -27.11
C GLU A 110 -11.44 -6.83 -27.13
N LEU A 111 -11.78 -5.57 -27.42
CA LEU A 111 -13.19 -5.13 -27.50
C LEU A 111 -13.93 -5.73 -28.71
N GLU A 112 -13.25 -5.86 -29.85
CA GLU A 112 -13.79 -6.47 -31.06
C GLU A 112 -14.18 -7.93 -30.83
N LEU A 113 -13.30 -8.71 -30.20
CA LEU A 113 -13.57 -10.10 -29.82
C LEU A 113 -14.71 -10.21 -28.81
N ALA A 114 -14.81 -9.27 -27.86
CA ALA A 114 -15.88 -9.28 -26.87
C ALA A 114 -17.27 -9.05 -27.48
N LEU A 115 -17.34 -8.30 -28.59
CA LEU A 115 -18.54 -7.97 -29.34
C LEU A 115 -18.84 -8.97 -30.47
N GLU A 116 -17.99 -9.97 -30.69
CA GLU A 116 -18.20 -10.98 -31.71
C GLU A 116 -19.51 -11.75 -31.45
N GLY A 117 -20.39 -11.76 -32.44
CA GLY A 117 -21.70 -12.44 -32.35
C GLY A 117 -22.72 -11.80 -31.40
N LYS A 118 -22.42 -10.66 -30.76
CA LYS A 118 -23.30 -10.04 -29.75
C LYS A 118 -23.88 -8.70 -30.19
N ASN A 119 -25.03 -8.36 -29.62
CA ASN A 119 -25.69 -7.07 -29.79
C ASN A 119 -25.27 -6.01 -28.76
N PHE A 120 -24.80 -6.45 -27.59
CA PHE A 120 -24.34 -5.62 -26.47
C PHE A 120 -23.09 -6.24 -25.85
N ILE A 121 -22.35 -5.46 -25.08
CA ILE A 121 -21.06 -5.90 -24.51
C ILE A 121 -21.22 -6.91 -23.37
N VAL A 122 -22.32 -6.81 -22.61
CA VAL A 122 -22.68 -7.76 -21.55
C VAL A 122 -23.97 -8.48 -21.92
N GLU A 123 -23.82 -9.76 -22.28
CA GLU A 123 -24.94 -10.63 -22.67
C GLU A 123 -25.81 -10.00 -23.79
N GLU A 124 -27.13 -10.18 -23.75
CA GLU A 124 -28.08 -9.63 -24.75
C GLU A 124 -28.90 -8.46 -24.19
N VAL A 125 -28.38 -7.75 -23.18
CA VAL A 125 -29.06 -6.63 -22.53
C VAL A 125 -28.24 -5.35 -22.68
N LEU A 126 -28.90 -4.25 -23.02
CA LEU A 126 -28.27 -2.93 -22.99
C LEU A 126 -27.94 -2.56 -21.54
N THR A 127 -26.67 -2.33 -21.26
CA THR A 127 -26.20 -1.94 -19.92
C THR A 127 -25.42 -0.63 -19.95
N VAL A 128 -25.10 -0.09 -18.78
CA VAL A 128 -24.26 1.10 -18.67
C VAL A 128 -22.84 0.88 -19.21
N ALA A 129 -22.34 -0.36 -19.24
CA ALA A 129 -21.07 -0.67 -19.89
C ALA A 129 -21.10 -0.28 -21.38
N ASP A 130 -22.21 -0.54 -22.07
CA ASP A 130 -22.37 -0.14 -23.48
C ASP A 130 -22.34 1.37 -23.64
N VAL A 131 -23.03 2.10 -22.75
CA VAL A 131 -23.10 3.57 -22.74
C VAL A 131 -21.70 4.18 -22.55
N CYS A 132 -20.95 3.67 -21.56
CA CYS A 132 -19.62 4.17 -21.24
C CYS A 132 -18.63 3.91 -22.38
N LEU A 133 -18.55 2.68 -22.88
CA LEU A 133 -17.68 2.33 -24.01
C LEU A 133 -18.03 3.11 -25.27
N TRP A 134 -19.32 3.30 -25.56
CA TRP A 134 -19.79 4.09 -26.71
C TRP A 134 -19.30 5.54 -26.62
N GLY A 135 -19.45 6.15 -25.44
CA GLY A 135 -19.01 7.53 -25.20
C GLY A 135 -17.49 7.69 -25.19
N THR A 136 -16.74 6.68 -24.76
CA THR A 136 -15.27 6.65 -24.84
C THR A 136 -14.81 6.61 -26.31
N LEU A 137 -15.48 5.82 -27.15
CA LEU A 137 -15.13 5.67 -28.58
C LEU A 137 -15.67 6.79 -29.47
N PHE A 138 -16.57 7.65 -28.96
CA PHE A 138 -17.20 8.72 -29.73
C PHE A 138 -16.19 9.56 -30.52
N PRO A 139 -15.07 10.07 -29.94
CA PRO A 139 -14.12 10.87 -30.70
C PRO A 139 -13.43 10.13 -31.84
N VAL A 140 -13.23 8.81 -31.71
CA VAL A 140 -12.55 7.99 -32.72
C VAL A 140 -13.48 7.64 -33.88
N LEU A 141 -14.72 7.28 -33.57
CA LEU A 141 -15.69 6.82 -34.57
C LEU A 141 -16.40 7.94 -35.33
N THR A 142 -16.33 9.18 -34.82
CA THR A 142 -16.87 10.38 -35.47
C THR A 142 -15.86 11.14 -36.32
N ASP A 143 -14.59 10.69 -36.35
CA ASP A 143 -13.53 11.23 -37.20
C ASP A 143 -13.07 10.17 -38.22
N GLU A 144 -13.22 10.47 -39.51
CA GLU A 144 -12.93 9.52 -40.58
C GLU A 144 -11.47 9.05 -40.60
N ASN A 145 -10.52 9.94 -40.26
CA ASN A 145 -9.10 9.62 -40.29
C ASN A 145 -8.70 8.75 -39.10
N LEU A 146 -9.18 9.07 -37.89
CA LEU A 146 -8.95 8.26 -36.69
C LEU A 146 -9.62 6.89 -36.83
N SER A 147 -10.88 6.84 -37.27
CA SER A 147 -11.62 5.60 -37.51
C SER A 147 -10.91 4.71 -38.52
N LYS A 148 -10.42 5.27 -39.64
CA LYS A 148 -9.67 4.50 -40.64
C LYS A 148 -8.32 3.99 -40.12
N THR A 149 -7.64 4.77 -39.28
CA THR A 149 -6.29 4.45 -38.77
C THR A 149 -6.31 3.41 -37.65
N LEU A 150 -7.27 3.55 -36.73
CA LEU A 150 -7.33 2.79 -35.48
C LEU A 150 -8.27 1.59 -35.55
N LEU A 151 -9.33 1.68 -36.34
CA LEU A 151 -10.44 0.72 -36.39
C LEU A 151 -10.61 0.10 -37.79
N SER A 152 -9.51 -0.05 -38.56
CA SER A 152 -9.54 -0.64 -39.91
C SER A 152 -10.14 -2.04 -39.92
N ASP A 153 -9.79 -2.87 -38.94
CA ASP A 153 -10.08 -4.31 -38.88
C ASP A 153 -11.05 -4.68 -37.75
N THR A 154 -11.97 -3.78 -37.38
CA THR A 154 -12.92 -3.95 -36.26
C THR A 154 -14.39 -3.77 -36.69
N PRO A 155 -14.95 -4.70 -37.50
CA PRO A 155 -16.32 -4.60 -38.00
C PRO A 155 -17.40 -4.71 -36.91
N ASN A 156 -17.18 -5.51 -35.85
CA ASN A 156 -18.15 -5.67 -34.77
C ASN A 156 -18.28 -4.40 -33.93
N ILE A 157 -17.16 -3.72 -33.60
CA ILE A 157 -17.18 -2.42 -32.92
C ILE A 157 -17.97 -1.40 -33.74
N LYS A 158 -17.69 -1.28 -35.05
CA LYS A 158 -18.41 -0.33 -35.93
C LYS A 158 -19.90 -0.63 -35.96
N ARG A 159 -20.28 -1.89 -36.20
CA ARG A 159 -21.70 -2.33 -36.21
C ARG A 159 -22.40 -2.00 -34.89
N TRP A 160 -21.81 -2.40 -33.76
CA TRP A 160 -22.35 -2.20 -32.43
C TRP A 160 -22.50 -0.70 -32.12
N TRP A 161 -21.48 0.11 -32.40
CA TRP A 161 -21.51 1.54 -32.10
C TRP A 161 -22.55 2.30 -32.95
N HIS A 162 -22.64 2.00 -34.26
CA HIS A 162 -23.65 2.62 -35.13
C HIS A 162 -25.07 2.25 -34.71
N LYS A 163 -25.30 0.98 -34.35
CA LYS A 163 -26.59 0.52 -33.83
C LYS A 163 -27.02 1.25 -32.56
N LEU A 164 -26.10 1.53 -31.64
CA LEU A 164 -26.38 2.35 -30.45
C LEU A 164 -26.63 3.82 -30.81
N ASN A 165 -25.84 4.37 -31.74
CA ASN A 165 -25.93 5.77 -32.18
C ASN A 165 -27.25 6.12 -32.89
N GLU A 166 -27.99 5.14 -33.39
CA GLU A 166 -29.32 5.33 -34.00
C GLU A 166 -30.46 5.43 -32.97
N ARG A 167 -30.21 5.08 -31.71
CA ARG A 167 -31.22 5.13 -30.65
C ARG A 167 -31.60 6.56 -30.30
N GLN A 168 -32.87 6.75 -29.91
CA GLN A 168 -33.44 8.07 -29.63
C GLN A 168 -32.72 8.76 -28.46
N GLU A 169 -32.38 8.02 -27.40
CA GLU A 169 -31.70 8.55 -26.20
C GLU A 169 -30.30 9.09 -26.54
N TRP A 170 -29.61 8.45 -27.49
CA TRP A 170 -28.31 8.89 -28.00
C TRP A 170 -28.43 10.14 -28.86
N LYS A 171 -29.48 10.26 -29.67
CA LYS A 171 -29.75 11.47 -30.46
C LYS A 171 -30.07 12.66 -29.56
N ILE A 172 -30.95 12.46 -28.58
CA ILE A 172 -31.32 13.49 -27.61
C ILE A 172 -30.07 13.98 -26.84
N ALA A 173 -29.23 13.07 -26.33
CA ALA A 173 -28.03 13.45 -25.62
C ALA A 173 -27.03 14.25 -26.50
N GLN A 174 -26.86 13.88 -27.77
CA GLN A 174 -26.02 14.60 -28.72
C GLN A 174 -26.59 15.98 -29.10
N ASP A 175 -27.91 16.11 -29.22
CA ASP A 175 -28.56 17.39 -29.47
C ASP A 175 -28.45 18.33 -28.27
N ARG A 176 -28.54 17.78 -27.06
CA ARG A 176 -28.39 18.51 -25.78
C ARG A 176 -26.95 18.97 -25.52
N PHE A 177 -25.95 18.25 -26.01
CA PHE A 177 -24.54 18.61 -25.85
C PHE A 177 -23.77 18.41 -27.16
N LYS A 178 -23.76 19.45 -27.99
CA LYS A 178 -23.11 19.44 -29.30
C LYS A 178 -21.59 19.42 -29.17
N LEU A 179 -20.99 18.29 -29.53
CA LEU A 179 -19.54 18.08 -29.54
C LEU A 179 -18.94 18.34 -30.92
N LYS A 180 -17.74 18.91 -30.95
CA LYS A 180 -16.85 18.77 -32.12
C LYS A 180 -16.21 17.37 -32.09
N PRO A 181 -16.26 16.60 -33.20
CA PRO A 181 -15.72 15.23 -33.24
C PRO A 181 -14.18 15.21 -33.24
N GLY A 182 -13.61 14.01 -33.16
CA GLY A 182 -12.18 13.80 -33.37
C GLY A 182 -11.27 14.28 -32.23
N LEU A 183 -10.07 14.71 -32.59
CA LEU A 183 -9.00 15.02 -31.64
C LEU A 183 -9.35 16.18 -30.69
N LEU A 184 -10.24 17.09 -31.08
CA LEU A 184 -10.70 18.21 -30.23
C LEU A 184 -11.48 17.72 -29.00
N ALA A 185 -12.32 16.70 -29.16
CA ALA A 185 -13.03 16.11 -28.02
C ALA A 185 -12.05 15.38 -27.08
N LEU A 186 -11.06 14.67 -27.65
CA LEU A 186 -10.02 14.01 -26.86
C LEU A 186 -9.14 15.03 -26.11
N GLN A 187 -8.80 16.16 -26.74
CA GLN A 187 -8.08 17.26 -26.09
C GLN A 187 -8.86 17.86 -24.92
N SER A 188 -10.17 18.03 -25.08
CA SER A 188 -11.04 18.51 -24.01
C SER A 188 -11.11 17.54 -22.83
N VAL A 189 -11.19 16.24 -23.09
CA VAL A 189 -11.11 15.20 -22.06
C VAL A 189 -9.72 15.21 -21.40
N SER A 190 -8.64 15.30 -22.20
CA SER A 190 -7.26 15.33 -21.71
C SER A 190 -6.97 16.51 -20.78
N ALA A 191 -7.49 17.70 -21.11
CA ALA A 191 -7.30 18.90 -20.31
C ALA A 191 -8.00 18.82 -18.95
N SER A 192 -9.09 18.06 -18.85
CA SER A 192 -10.00 18.07 -17.71
C SER A 192 -10.03 16.77 -16.90
N CYS A 193 -9.40 15.70 -17.39
CA CYS A 193 -9.27 14.42 -16.73
C CYS A 193 -7.79 14.05 -16.57
N TRP A 194 -7.34 13.93 -15.32
CA TRP A 194 -6.02 13.39 -15.04
C TRP A 194 -6.05 11.85 -14.93
N TYR A 195 -5.23 11.19 -15.74
CA TYR A 195 -4.90 9.77 -15.62
C TYR A 195 -3.43 9.66 -15.18
N PRO A 196 -3.09 8.80 -14.20
CA PRO A 196 -1.69 8.52 -13.89
C PRO A 196 -1.00 8.01 -15.16
N GLU A 197 0.15 8.59 -15.54
CA GLU A 197 0.88 8.20 -16.76
C GLU A 197 1.09 6.68 -16.79
N PHE A 198 0.52 6.00 -17.80
CA PHE A 198 0.90 4.65 -18.13
C PHE A 198 2.24 4.74 -18.85
N SER A 199 3.35 4.53 -18.14
CA SER A 199 4.63 4.38 -18.83
C SER A 199 4.52 3.16 -19.75
N SER A 200 4.52 3.39 -21.06
CA SER A 200 4.69 2.40 -22.11
C SER A 200 6.07 1.73 -22.00
N ALA A 201 6.22 0.89 -20.98
CA ALA A 201 7.34 -0.03 -20.85
C ALA A 201 7.10 -1.21 -21.82
N ASN A 202 7.16 -0.96 -23.13
CA ASN A 202 7.21 -1.97 -24.19
C ASN A 202 7.47 -1.32 -25.57
N ASN A 203 8.59 -0.60 -25.76
CA ASN A 203 9.10 -0.26 -27.11
C ASN A 203 10.54 0.29 -27.15
N SER A 204 11.48 -0.35 -26.45
CA SER A 204 12.91 -0.06 -26.66
C SER A 204 13.80 -1.30 -26.53
N SER A 205 13.53 -2.32 -27.36
CA SER A 205 14.43 -3.47 -27.49
C SER A 205 14.35 -4.14 -28.87
N GLU A 206 14.11 -3.39 -29.93
CA GLU A 206 14.28 -3.86 -31.30
C GLU A 206 15.03 -2.84 -32.16
N ARG A 207 16.35 -2.77 -31.97
CA ARG A 207 17.28 -2.41 -33.05
C ARG A 207 18.69 -2.88 -32.69
N LYS A 208 19.14 -3.86 -33.48
CA LYS A 208 20.46 -4.50 -33.54
C LYS A 208 20.68 -5.69 -32.60
N LEU A 209 20.30 -6.88 -33.06
CA LEU A 209 21.24 -7.99 -33.19
C LEU A 209 20.84 -8.86 -34.39
N LYS A 210 21.64 -8.83 -35.46
CA LYS A 210 21.60 -9.84 -36.51
C LYS A 210 22.48 -11.01 -36.07
N GLN A 211 21.95 -12.22 -36.27
CA GLN A 211 22.64 -13.51 -36.41
C GLN A 211 23.51 -14.02 -35.24
N SER A 212 22.96 -14.94 -34.45
CA SER A 212 23.49 -16.31 -34.34
C SER A 212 22.50 -17.19 -33.56
N ASN A 213 22.45 -18.47 -33.94
CA ASN A 213 21.40 -19.43 -33.64
C ASN A 213 21.37 -19.95 -32.18
N SER A 214 20.18 -20.44 -31.83
CA SER A 214 19.82 -21.46 -30.82
C SER A 214 20.01 -21.13 -29.34
N ILE A 215 18.89 -20.90 -28.65
CA ILE A 215 18.33 -21.71 -27.54
C ILE A 215 16.92 -21.14 -27.24
N GLN A 216 15.91 -22.01 -27.16
CA GLN A 216 14.52 -21.66 -26.88
C GLN A 216 14.35 -21.24 -25.41
N GLU A 217 13.98 -19.98 -25.16
CA GLU A 217 13.52 -19.50 -23.85
C GLU A 217 12.04 -19.10 -23.92
N ASN A 218 11.24 -19.76 -23.07
CA ASN A 218 9.84 -19.42 -22.79
C ASN A 218 9.78 -18.21 -21.84
N SER A 219 9.30 -17.07 -22.32
CA SER A 219 9.02 -15.89 -21.49
C SER A 219 7.54 -15.86 -21.08
N VAL A 220 7.32 -15.87 -19.76
CA VAL A 220 6.02 -15.69 -19.10
C VAL A 220 5.86 -14.19 -18.83
N GLU A 221 4.91 -13.54 -19.51
CA GLU A 221 4.54 -12.13 -19.28
C GLU A 221 3.54 -12.00 -18.12
N ASN A 222 3.81 -11.03 -17.25
CA ASN A 222 3.07 -10.70 -16.04
C ASN A 222 1.70 -10.06 -16.34
N HIS A 223 0.64 -10.60 -15.74
CA HIS A 223 -0.66 -9.94 -15.65
C HIS A 223 -1.07 -9.73 -14.18
N LEU A 224 -1.23 -8.46 -13.81
CA LEU A 224 -1.86 -8.02 -12.55
C LEU A 224 -3.25 -7.44 -12.87
N SER A 225 -4.29 -8.14 -12.46
CA SER A 225 -5.62 -7.58 -12.18
C SER A 225 -6.31 -8.50 -11.17
N GLU A 226 -6.48 -8.03 -9.93
CA GLU A 226 -7.35 -8.64 -8.93
C GLU A 226 -8.75 -8.05 -9.09
N ASP A 227 -9.72 -8.86 -9.52
CA ASP A 227 -10.98 -9.01 -8.80
C ASP A 227 -11.64 -10.32 -9.22
N HIS A 228 -12.39 -10.90 -8.28
CA HIS A 228 -12.99 -12.23 -8.29
C HIS A 228 -13.47 -12.71 -9.67
N SER A 229 -12.61 -13.43 -10.39
CA SER A 229 -12.94 -14.06 -11.65
C SER A 229 -13.27 -15.53 -11.43
N GLU A 230 -14.29 -16.00 -12.15
CA GLU A 230 -14.31 -17.38 -12.65
C GLU A 230 -12.86 -17.78 -12.98
N PHE A 231 -12.41 -18.87 -12.35
CA PHE A 231 -11.09 -19.47 -12.55
C PHE A 231 -10.77 -19.44 -14.04
N LYS A 232 -9.91 -18.51 -14.48
CA LYS A 232 -9.39 -18.52 -15.85
C LYS A 232 -8.48 -19.73 -15.89
N GLU A 233 -9.01 -20.84 -16.37
CA GLU A 233 -8.34 -22.13 -16.35
C GLU A 233 -7.05 -21.98 -17.17
N ILE A 234 -5.90 -21.85 -16.48
CA ILE A 234 -4.60 -21.83 -17.14
C ILE A 234 -4.50 -23.17 -17.86
N ILE A 235 -4.38 -23.13 -19.19
CA ILE A 235 -4.23 -24.35 -19.97
C ILE A 235 -2.81 -24.85 -19.74
N LEU A 236 -2.70 -25.91 -18.94
CA LEU A 236 -1.44 -26.58 -18.65
C LEU A 236 -1.02 -27.39 -19.88
N SER A 237 0.24 -27.28 -20.30
CA SER A 237 0.78 -28.19 -21.31
C SER A 237 0.97 -29.59 -20.72
N GLU A 238 0.90 -30.62 -21.56
CA GLU A 238 1.16 -32.01 -21.13
C GLU A 238 2.56 -32.15 -20.49
N GLU A 239 3.54 -31.40 -20.99
CA GLU A 239 4.89 -31.37 -20.45
C GLU A 239 4.93 -30.78 -19.03
N GLN A 240 4.21 -29.68 -18.78
CA GLN A 240 4.12 -29.07 -17.44
C GLN A 240 3.51 -30.05 -16.42
N ILE A 241 2.46 -30.76 -16.82
CA ILE A 241 1.82 -31.79 -16.00
C ILE A 241 2.79 -32.95 -15.76
N ALA A 242 3.42 -33.48 -16.80
CA ALA A 242 4.36 -34.59 -16.70
C ALA A 242 5.54 -34.25 -15.77
N ASN A 243 6.07 -33.03 -15.87
CA ASN A 243 7.14 -32.55 -15.00
C ASN A 243 6.69 -32.41 -13.54
N ALA A 244 5.48 -31.92 -13.29
CA ALA A 244 4.93 -31.83 -11.93
C ALA A 244 4.73 -33.23 -11.31
N VAL A 245 4.20 -34.17 -12.09
CA VAL A 245 4.00 -35.57 -11.67
C VAL A 245 5.33 -36.28 -11.40
N SER A 246 6.32 -36.09 -12.28
CA SER A 246 7.67 -36.63 -12.11
C SER A 246 8.31 -36.16 -10.79
N ASN A 247 8.17 -34.88 -10.47
CA ASN A 247 8.65 -34.33 -9.21
C ASN A 247 7.90 -34.88 -7.99
N TRP A 248 6.58 -35.01 -8.08
CA TRP A 248 5.77 -35.60 -7.02
C TRP A 248 6.14 -37.08 -6.74
N ASN A 249 6.46 -37.85 -7.79
CA ASN A 249 6.80 -39.26 -7.65
C ASN A 249 8.18 -39.51 -7.02
N LYS A 250 9.00 -38.47 -6.84
CA LYS A 250 10.23 -38.57 -6.02
C LYS A 250 9.83 -38.82 -4.56
N SER A 251 10.56 -39.68 -3.86
CA SER A 251 10.16 -40.08 -2.51
C SER A 251 10.26 -38.92 -1.51
N TRP A 252 9.42 -38.95 -0.47
CA TRP A 252 9.40 -37.95 0.60
C TRP A 252 10.75 -37.83 1.33
N GLU A 253 11.53 -38.93 1.40
CA GLU A 253 12.88 -38.96 1.96
C GLU A 253 13.90 -38.15 1.15
N SER A 254 13.69 -38.03 -0.17
CA SER A 254 14.60 -37.33 -1.09
C SER A 254 14.47 -35.80 -1.03
N ARG A 255 13.47 -35.29 -0.31
CA ARG A 255 13.22 -33.85 -0.20
C ARG A 255 14.37 -33.16 0.53
N GLN A 256 14.75 -31.99 0.03
CA GLN A 256 15.75 -31.15 0.66
C GLN A 256 15.39 -30.89 2.13
N LYS A 257 16.35 -31.12 3.03
CA LYS A 257 16.19 -30.81 4.46
C LYS A 257 16.78 -29.44 4.74
N LEU A 258 16.20 -28.71 5.70
CA LEU A 258 16.78 -27.45 6.14
C LEU A 258 18.19 -27.68 6.71
N LYS A 259 19.13 -26.89 6.22
CA LYS A 259 20.48 -26.85 6.79
C LYS A 259 20.40 -26.25 8.20
N LYS A 260 20.94 -26.96 9.19
CA LYS A 260 21.10 -26.40 10.54
C LYS A 260 22.13 -25.26 10.46
N ALA A 261 21.70 -24.05 10.77
CA ALA A 261 22.58 -22.89 10.81
C ALA A 261 23.58 -23.02 11.98
N SER A 262 24.85 -22.76 11.73
CA SER A 262 25.83 -22.51 12.79
C SER A 262 25.54 -21.18 13.47
N LYS A 263 25.88 -21.04 14.75
CA LYS A 263 25.89 -19.75 15.44
C LYS A 263 27.32 -19.49 15.97
N PRO A 264 28.02 -18.45 15.52
CA PRO A 264 27.58 -17.45 14.54
C PRO A 264 27.41 -18.02 13.11
N VAL A 265 26.55 -17.40 12.31
CA VAL A 265 26.41 -17.71 10.88
C VAL A 265 27.57 -17.06 10.13
N ILE A 266 28.35 -17.87 9.40
CA ILE A 266 29.50 -17.44 8.62
C ILE A 266 29.34 -17.85 7.15
N PRO A 267 29.92 -17.10 6.19
CA PRO A 267 29.88 -17.47 4.78
C PRO A 267 30.61 -18.78 4.53
N VAL A 268 29.98 -19.67 3.76
CA VAL A 268 30.53 -20.96 3.35
C VAL A 268 30.99 -20.87 1.89
N PRO A 269 32.22 -21.31 1.57
CA PRO A 269 32.72 -21.33 0.20
C PRO A 269 31.81 -22.12 -0.75
N ASN A 270 31.68 -21.65 -1.99
CA ASN A 270 30.87 -22.25 -3.06
C ASN A 270 29.36 -22.41 -2.76
N GLU A 271 28.86 -21.81 -1.68
CA GLU A 271 27.43 -21.74 -1.37
C GLU A 271 26.87 -20.32 -1.51
N ARG A 272 25.53 -20.18 -1.51
CA ARG A 272 24.88 -18.87 -1.49
C ARG A 272 24.95 -18.27 -0.07
N ASN A 273 25.71 -17.18 0.06
CA ASN A 273 25.84 -16.42 1.31
C ASN A 273 25.11 -15.08 1.17
N ILE A 274 24.02 -14.90 1.91
CA ILE A 274 23.14 -13.74 1.81
C ILE A 274 23.28 -12.89 3.08
N LEU A 275 23.82 -11.69 2.92
CA LEU A 275 23.84 -10.68 3.97
C LEU A 275 22.64 -9.77 3.77
N ILE A 276 21.82 -9.62 4.81
CA ILE A 276 20.61 -8.82 4.78
C ILE A 276 20.73 -7.74 5.83
N THR A 277 20.49 -6.50 5.44
CA THR A 277 20.34 -5.41 6.40
C THR A 277 19.00 -4.71 6.23
N SER A 278 18.42 -4.32 7.36
CA SER A 278 17.27 -3.41 7.39
C SER A 278 17.74 -2.06 7.89
N ALA A 279 17.26 -0.98 7.26
CA ALA A 279 17.57 0.38 7.64
C ALA A 279 17.42 0.57 9.16
N LEU A 280 18.45 1.18 9.76
CA LEU A 280 18.50 1.41 11.20
C LEU A 280 17.41 2.42 11.58
N PRO A 281 16.36 2.04 12.33
CA PRO A 281 15.41 3.00 12.86
C PRO A 281 16.11 4.02 13.77
N TYR A 282 15.75 5.28 13.58
CA TYR A 282 16.22 6.35 14.46
C TYR A 282 15.57 6.22 15.84
N VAL A 283 16.39 6.13 16.89
CA VAL A 283 15.96 5.65 18.21
C VAL A 283 15.02 6.61 18.95
N ASN A 284 14.99 7.89 18.61
CA ASN A 284 14.25 8.88 19.41
C ASN A 284 12.72 8.84 19.20
N ASN A 285 12.18 7.88 18.44
CA ASN A 285 10.77 7.77 18.11
C ASN A 285 10.27 6.34 18.21
N VAL A 286 8.95 6.19 18.43
CA VAL A 286 8.33 4.88 18.37
C VAL A 286 8.05 4.55 16.90
N PRO A 287 8.44 3.37 16.39
CA PRO A 287 8.19 3.02 14.99
C PRO A 287 6.68 2.82 14.77
N HIS A 288 6.14 3.40 13.71
CA HIS A 288 4.78 3.12 13.26
C HIS A 288 4.75 1.99 12.21
N LEU A 289 3.56 1.50 11.85
CA LEU A 289 3.41 0.39 10.89
C LEU A 289 4.11 0.66 9.56
N GLY A 290 4.16 1.93 9.13
CA GLY A 290 4.89 2.37 7.93
C GLY A 290 6.41 2.15 8.01
N ASN A 291 7.04 2.44 9.15
CA ASN A 291 8.46 2.13 9.34
C ASN A 291 8.70 0.61 9.37
N ILE A 292 7.76 -0.13 9.97
CA ILE A 292 7.85 -1.58 10.10
C ILE A 292 7.80 -2.24 8.72
N ILE A 293 6.78 -1.93 7.90
CA ILE A 293 6.63 -2.53 6.57
C ILE A 293 7.74 -2.10 5.60
N GLY A 294 8.16 -0.83 5.64
CA GLY A 294 9.18 -0.31 4.71
C GLY A 294 10.57 -0.87 4.94
N CYS A 295 10.86 -1.33 6.17
CA CYS A 295 12.19 -1.77 6.57
C CYS A 295 12.17 -3.20 7.14
N VAL A 296 11.92 -3.34 8.44
CA VAL A 296 12.25 -4.56 9.21
C VAL A 296 11.37 -5.76 8.85
N LEU A 297 10.08 -5.56 8.58
CA LEU A 297 9.17 -6.64 8.21
C LEU A 297 9.45 -7.15 6.79
N SER A 298 9.75 -6.26 5.85
CA SER A 298 10.19 -6.64 4.50
C SER A 298 11.48 -7.46 4.53
N ALA A 299 12.48 -6.99 5.29
CA ALA A 299 13.75 -7.69 5.44
C ALA A 299 13.58 -9.06 6.12
N ASP A 300 12.71 -9.17 7.12
CA ASP A 300 12.42 -10.40 7.84
C ASP A 300 11.82 -11.48 6.94
N VAL A 301 10.85 -11.11 6.10
CA VAL A 301 10.24 -12.03 5.13
C VAL A 301 11.31 -12.58 4.19
N PHE A 302 12.15 -11.72 3.64
CA PHE A 302 13.23 -12.16 2.76
C PHE A 302 14.26 -13.02 3.49
N ALA A 303 14.65 -12.66 4.73
CA ALA A 303 15.56 -13.45 5.54
C ALA A 303 15.01 -14.84 5.86
N ARG A 304 13.74 -14.95 6.24
CA ARG A 304 13.06 -16.23 6.45
C ARG A 304 13.00 -17.03 5.16
N TYR A 305 12.64 -16.40 4.04
CA TYR A 305 12.67 -17.05 2.73
C TYR A 305 14.06 -17.65 2.43
N CYS A 306 15.14 -16.87 2.55
CA CYS A 306 16.51 -17.35 2.31
C CYS A 306 16.89 -18.53 3.22
N ARG A 307 16.55 -18.46 4.52
CA ARG A 307 16.78 -19.58 5.46
C ARG A 307 16.00 -20.83 5.05
N PHE A 308 14.75 -20.67 4.63
CA PHE A 308 13.89 -21.77 4.20
C PHE A 308 14.25 -22.33 2.81
N ARG A 309 15.05 -21.60 2.03
CA ARG A 309 15.80 -22.07 0.85
C ARG A 309 17.14 -22.73 1.20
N SER A 310 17.50 -22.79 2.48
CA SER A 310 18.79 -23.26 2.99
C SER A 310 20.00 -22.43 2.54
N TYR A 311 19.83 -21.13 2.31
CA TYR A 311 20.95 -20.21 2.07
C TYR A 311 21.62 -19.82 3.39
N ASN A 312 22.95 -19.64 3.40
CA ASN A 312 23.64 -19.11 4.57
C ASN A 312 23.24 -17.64 4.71
N THR A 313 22.41 -17.34 5.71
CA THR A 313 21.72 -16.04 5.79
C THR A 313 22.09 -15.36 7.09
N LEU A 314 22.61 -14.14 7.00
CA LEU A 314 22.84 -13.27 8.16
C LEU A 314 21.97 -12.02 8.04
N PHE A 315 21.06 -11.82 8.99
CA PHE A 315 20.16 -10.67 9.04
C PHE A 315 20.50 -9.73 10.22
N ILE A 316 21.03 -8.55 9.89
CA ILE A 316 21.50 -7.54 10.85
C ILE A 316 20.63 -6.27 10.77
N SER A 317 20.31 -5.72 11.93
CA SER A 317 19.81 -4.34 12.05
C SER A 317 20.12 -3.83 13.47
N GLY A 318 19.60 -2.66 13.81
CA GLY A 318 19.82 -2.04 15.11
C GLY A 318 19.24 -0.63 15.14
N THR A 319 19.44 0.08 16.23
CA THR A 319 19.03 1.47 16.36
C THR A 319 20.13 2.43 15.91
N ASP A 320 19.73 3.48 15.18
CA ASP A 320 20.57 4.66 14.95
C ASP A 320 20.33 5.68 16.07
N GLU A 321 21.39 5.96 16.83
CA GLU A 321 21.29 6.61 18.13
C GLU A 321 21.97 7.99 18.21
N TYR A 322 22.81 8.33 17.24
CA TYR A 322 23.59 9.58 17.26
C TYR A 322 22.86 10.76 16.60
N GLY A 323 23.39 11.96 16.82
CA GLY A 323 22.93 13.18 16.15
C GLY A 323 22.03 14.07 16.99
N THR A 324 21.73 15.24 16.43
CA THR A 324 21.08 16.35 17.14
C THR A 324 19.69 15.99 17.64
N ALA A 325 18.92 15.21 16.89
CA ALA A 325 17.56 14.88 17.25
C ALA A 325 17.46 13.99 18.49
N THR A 326 18.50 13.19 18.79
CA THR A 326 18.64 12.50 20.08
C THR A 326 18.92 13.49 21.21
N GLU A 327 19.86 14.42 21.05
CA GLU A 327 20.16 15.44 22.07
C GLU A 327 18.94 16.32 22.38
N THR A 328 18.18 16.72 21.34
CA THR A 328 16.94 17.48 21.50
C THR A 328 15.92 16.71 22.31
N LYS A 329 15.67 15.45 21.93
CA LYS A 329 14.66 14.62 22.58
C LYS A 329 15.06 14.29 24.03
N ALA A 330 16.35 14.06 24.27
CA ALA A 330 16.90 13.87 25.60
C ALA A 330 16.62 15.10 26.49
N LEU A 331 16.87 16.31 25.98
CA LEU A 331 16.57 17.55 26.69
C LEU A 331 15.08 17.74 26.97
N GLU A 332 14.21 17.46 25.98
CA GLU A 332 12.75 17.53 26.13
C GLU A 332 12.21 16.59 27.23
N GLU A 333 12.83 15.41 27.39
CA GLU A 333 12.43 14.42 28.40
C GLU A 333 13.20 14.53 29.72
N GLY A 334 14.12 15.49 29.85
CA GLY A 334 14.96 15.65 31.04
C GLY A 334 15.93 14.47 31.25
N LEU A 335 16.39 13.83 30.18
CA LEU A 335 17.29 12.68 30.18
C LEU A 335 18.64 13.02 29.53
N THR A 336 19.67 12.19 29.78
CA THR A 336 20.89 12.20 28.97
C THR A 336 20.65 11.50 27.62
N PRO A 337 21.43 11.81 26.56
CA PRO A 337 21.35 11.10 25.28
C PRO A 337 21.44 9.58 25.42
N LYS A 338 22.35 9.07 26.26
CA LYS A 338 22.46 7.63 26.53
C LYS A 338 21.17 7.05 27.14
N GLN A 339 20.62 7.69 28.17
CA GLN A 339 19.39 7.21 28.84
C GLN A 339 18.19 7.15 27.89
N ILE A 340 18.04 8.14 27.00
CA ILE A 340 16.95 8.11 26.02
C ILE A 340 17.16 7.02 24.97
N CYS A 341 18.40 6.83 24.50
CA CYS A 341 18.72 5.73 23.60
C CYS A 341 18.44 4.37 24.25
N ASP A 342 18.84 4.17 25.51
CA ASP A 342 18.60 2.92 26.26
C ASP A 342 17.09 2.63 26.39
N LYS A 343 16.31 3.66 26.75
CA LYS A 343 14.84 3.57 26.86
C LYS A 343 14.20 3.14 25.55
N TYR A 344 14.52 3.81 24.45
CA TYR A 344 13.87 3.55 23.17
C TYR A 344 14.43 2.32 22.45
N PHE A 345 15.70 1.95 22.65
CA PHE A 345 16.23 0.69 22.17
C PHE A 345 15.46 -0.51 22.73
N ALA A 346 15.15 -0.48 24.03
CA ALA A 346 14.29 -1.49 24.66
C ALA A 346 12.88 -1.51 24.03
N LEU A 347 12.30 -0.34 23.77
CA LEU A 347 10.98 -0.23 23.12
C LEU A 347 10.99 -0.79 21.69
N HIS A 348 11.98 -0.44 20.88
CA HIS A 348 12.14 -0.99 19.53
C HIS A 348 12.28 -2.52 19.57
N SER A 349 13.09 -3.02 20.50
CA SER A 349 13.30 -4.45 20.70
C SER A 349 12.00 -5.18 21.06
N GLU A 350 11.20 -4.62 21.99
CA GLU A 350 9.89 -5.19 22.34
C GLU A 350 8.95 -5.22 21.12
N VAL A 351 8.84 -4.12 20.39
CA VAL A 351 7.99 -4.03 19.20
C VAL A 351 8.40 -5.07 18.15
N TYR A 352 9.68 -5.14 17.81
CA TYR A 352 10.17 -6.06 16.78
C TYR A 352 10.09 -7.53 17.22
N ASN A 353 10.27 -7.82 18.51
CA ASN A 353 10.02 -9.15 19.05
C ASN A 353 8.54 -9.53 18.94
N TRP A 354 7.60 -8.62 19.24
CA TRP A 354 6.17 -8.88 19.11
C TRP A 354 5.73 -9.10 17.65
N PHE A 355 6.27 -8.31 16.71
CA PHE A 355 6.11 -8.52 15.27
C PHE A 355 6.87 -9.75 14.74
N ASN A 356 7.56 -10.49 15.61
CA ASN A 356 8.30 -11.71 15.29
C ASN A 356 9.35 -11.46 14.19
N ILE A 357 10.12 -10.37 14.32
CA ILE A 357 11.26 -10.07 13.45
C ILE A 357 12.46 -10.91 13.89
N SER A 358 13.00 -11.69 12.97
CA SER A 358 14.02 -12.72 13.24
C SER A 358 15.43 -12.26 12.92
N PHE A 359 15.87 -11.17 13.54
CA PHE A 359 17.27 -10.73 13.45
C PHE A 359 18.21 -11.82 13.97
N ASP A 360 19.34 -12.02 13.30
CA ASP A 360 20.45 -12.77 13.88
C ASP A 360 21.17 -11.92 14.94
N HIS A 361 21.21 -10.61 14.74
CA HIS A 361 21.64 -9.63 15.73
C HIS A 361 20.91 -8.29 15.54
N PHE A 362 20.39 -7.73 16.64
CA PHE A 362 19.82 -6.39 16.71
C PHE A 362 20.69 -5.52 17.62
N GLY A 363 21.54 -4.70 17.03
CA GLY A 363 22.60 -3.95 17.72
C GLY A 363 22.31 -2.46 17.87
N ARG A 364 23.35 -1.68 18.18
CA ARG A 364 23.27 -0.23 18.47
C ARG A 364 24.46 0.50 17.85
N THR A 365 24.26 1.72 17.35
CA THR A 365 25.39 2.56 16.88
C THR A 365 26.19 3.18 18.03
N THR A 366 25.75 3.11 19.28
CA THR A 366 26.49 3.60 20.46
C THR A 366 27.44 2.56 21.07
N SER A 367 27.97 1.64 20.24
CA SER A 367 28.89 0.58 20.66
C SER A 367 30.36 0.94 20.48
N ASP A 368 31.24 0.28 21.23
CA ASP A 368 32.70 0.40 21.05
C ASP A 368 33.12 -0.08 19.66
N GLU A 369 32.44 -1.10 19.11
CA GLU A 369 32.67 -1.59 17.76
C GLU A 369 32.37 -0.50 16.72
N GLN A 370 31.29 0.29 16.90
CA GLN A 370 30.98 1.40 16.00
C GLN A 370 32.11 2.43 16.00
N ILE A 371 32.57 2.85 17.19
CA ILE A 371 33.63 3.85 17.31
C ILE A 371 34.87 3.38 16.55
N LYS A 372 35.32 2.14 16.81
CA LYS A 372 36.51 1.56 16.19
C LYS A 372 36.37 1.47 14.67
N VAL A 373 35.28 0.89 14.17
CA VAL A 373 35.10 0.64 12.72
C VAL A 373 34.88 1.95 11.96
N ALA A 374 34.09 2.89 12.49
CA ALA A 374 33.88 4.18 11.85
C ALA A 374 35.16 5.02 11.78
N GLN A 375 35.95 5.05 12.86
CA GLN A 375 37.25 5.73 12.87
C GLN A 375 38.24 5.07 11.89
N GLU A 376 38.31 3.74 11.84
CA GLU A 376 39.17 3.01 10.90
C GLU A 376 38.83 3.34 9.44
N ILE A 377 37.55 3.25 9.06
CA ILE A 377 37.08 3.57 7.71
C ILE A 377 37.39 5.03 7.36
N PHE A 378 37.12 5.95 8.28
CA PHE A 378 37.44 7.37 8.08
C PHE A 378 38.94 7.60 7.87
N LEU A 379 39.80 7.04 8.72
CA LEU A 379 41.25 7.21 8.63
C LEU A 379 41.79 6.68 7.30
N ASN A 380 41.20 5.58 6.80
CA ASN A 380 41.53 5.05 5.48
C ASN A 380 41.09 6.00 4.35
N CYS A 381 39.87 6.55 4.39
CA CYS A 381 39.43 7.58 3.44
C CYS A 381 40.36 8.81 3.44
N HIS A 382 40.76 9.25 4.64
CA HIS A 382 41.65 10.38 4.83
C HIS A 382 43.04 10.12 4.24
N LYS A 383 43.65 8.98 4.59
CA LYS A 383 44.95 8.53 4.07
C LYS A 383 44.96 8.42 2.55
N ASN A 384 43.86 8.00 1.94
CA ASN A 384 43.72 7.87 0.49
C ASN A 384 43.41 9.20 -0.22
N GLY A 385 43.36 10.34 0.50
CA GLY A 385 43.18 11.66 -0.10
C GLY A 385 41.74 11.98 -0.54
N PHE A 386 40.73 11.31 0.05
CA PHE A 386 39.30 11.54 -0.24
C PHE A 386 38.62 12.47 0.76
N THR A 387 39.38 13.15 1.63
CA THR A 387 38.83 14.13 2.56
C THR A 387 39.43 15.51 2.31
N SER A 388 38.64 16.56 2.50
CA SER A 388 39.09 17.95 2.51
C SER A 388 38.55 18.69 3.72
N THR A 389 39.14 19.84 4.05
CA THR A 389 38.68 20.71 5.14
C THR A 389 38.22 22.05 4.60
N SER A 390 37.14 22.59 5.14
CA SER A 390 36.70 23.97 4.87
C SER A 390 36.13 24.61 6.12
N ALA A 391 36.33 25.92 6.28
CA ALA A 391 35.69 26.69 7.34
C ALA A 391 34.23 26.98 6.95
N MET A 392 33.32 26.81 7.90
CA MET A 392 31.91 27.14 7.74
C MET A 392 31.47 28.10 8.84
N ASP A 393 30.70 29.13 8.46
CA ASP A 393 30.05 30.01 9.41
C ASP A 393 28.90 29.26 10.08
N GLN A 394 28.91 29.24 11.42
CA GLN A 394 27.88 28.61 12.23
C GLN A 394 27.51 29.50 13.40
N LEU A 395 26.27 29.38 13.86
CA LEU A 395 25.82 30.10 15.05
C LEU A 395 26.25 29.37 16.32
N LEU A 396 27.01 30.07 17.18
CA LEU A 396 27.41 29.63 18.51
C LEU A 396 26.57 30.36 19.56
N CYS A 397 25.86 29.62 20.41
CA CYS A 397 25.31 30.20 21.63
C CYS A 397 26.37 30.10 22.74
N GLU A 398 26.94 31.25 23.13
CA GLU A 398 27.99 31.30 24.16
C GLU A 398 27.44 30.92 25.54
N ASN A 399 26.18 31.27 25.83
CA ASN A 399 25.52 30.91 27.09
C ASN A 399 25.28 29.39 27.21
N CYS A 400 24.81 28.74 26.14
CA CYS A 400 24.63 27.29 26.11
C CYS A 400 25.94 26.53 25.81
N ASN A 401 27.02 27.27 25.54
CA ASN A 401 28.33 26.80 25.08
C ASN A 401 28.22 25.67 24.03
N ARG A 402 27.46 25.94 22.96
CA ARG A 402 27.25 24.99 21.86
C ARG A 402 26.93 25.69 20.54
N TYR A 403 27.37 25.07 19.45
CA TYR A 403 26.89 25.42 18.12
C TYR A 403 25.41 25.00 17.99
N LEU A 404 24.64 25.85 17.33
CA LEU A 404 23.21 25.66 17.16
C LEU A 404 22.95 25.03 15.80
N ALA A 405 22.31 23.86 15.81
CA ALA A 405 21.66 23.35 14.62
C ALA A 405 20.45 24.24 14.27
N ASP A 406 20.04 24.25 13.01
CA ASP A 406 18.95 25.08 12.48
C ASP A 406 17.66 25.02 13.33
N ARG A 407 17.33 23.84 13.87
CA ARG A 407 16.16 23.62 14.74
C ARG A 407 16.21 24.33 16.10
N PHE A 408 17.42 24.72 16.53
CA PHE A 408 17.67 25.47 17.77
C PHE A 408 17.89 26.96 17.52
N VAL A 409 17.70 27.41 16.28
CA VAL A 409 17.78 28.81 15.90
C VAL A 409 16.40 29.27 15.46
N GLU A 410 15.95 30.36 16.05
CA GLU A 410 14.83 31.13 15.55
C GLU A 410 15.30 32.56 15.29
N GLY A 411 14.58 33.31 14.45
CA GLY A 411 14.90 34.69 14.19
C GLY A 411 13.98 35.29 13.15
N THR A 412 14.23 36.55 12.82
CA THR A 412 13.46 37.26 11.81
C THR A 412 13.89 36.86 10.40
N CYS A 413 12.94 36.47 9.55
CA CYS A 413 13.17 36.08 8.17
C CYS A 413 13.81 37.23 7.37
N PRO A 414 14.94 37.02 6.68
CA PRO A 414 15.57 38.05 5.86
C PRO A 414 14.67 38.50 4.69
N GLY A 415 13.83 37.60 4.17
CA GLY A 415 12.86 37.84 3.10
C GLY A 415 11.60 38.55 3.57
N CYS A 416 10.63 37.81 4.15
CA CYS A 416 9.30 38.34 4.47
C CYS A 416 9.16 39.02 5.84
N LYS A 417 10.26 39.12 6.61
CA LYS A 417 10.30 39.72 7.96
C LYS A 417 9.43 39.02 9.02
N TYR A 418 9.00 37.77 8.79
CA TYR A 418 8.38 36.94 9.82
C TYR A 418 9.34 36.76 11.01
N GLU A 419 8.93 37.14 12.23
CA GLU A 419 9.82 37.29 13.39
C GLU A 419 10.34 35.97 13.98
N ASP A 420 9.65 34.86 13.70
CA ASP A 420 9.89 33.54 14.30
C ASP A 420 10.27 32.47 13.25
N ALA A 421 10.98 32.87 12.20
CA ALA A 421 11.49 31.93 11.20
C ALA A 421 12.51 30.98 11.83
N ARG A 422 12.49 29.71 11.40
CA ARG A 422 13.44 28.68 11.83
C ARG A 422 14.72 28.79 11.02
N GLY A 423 15.83 28.25 11.56
CA GLY A 423 17.14 28.32 10.89
C GLY A 423 17.23 27.60 9.54
N ASP A 424 16.25 26.77 9.18
CA ASP A 424 16.20 26.00 7.93
C ASP A 424 15.11 26.48 6.96
N GLN A 425 14.02 27.03 7.50
CA GLN A 425 12.86 27.42 6.72
C GLN A 425 12.03 28.49 7.45
N CYS A 426 11.57 29.49 6.71
CA CYS A 426 10.60 30.44 7.20
C CYS A 426 9.17 29.90 7.04
N ASP A 427 8.45 29.72 8.14
CA ASP A 427 7.05 29.25 8.10
C ASP A 427 6.07 30.32 7.57
N GLY A 428 6.46 31.60 7.59
CA GLY A 428 5.65 32.71 7.07
C GLY A 428 5.62 32.79 5.53
N CYS A 429 6.72 32.50 4.84
CA CYS A 429 6.79 32.56 3.36
C CYS A 429 7.24 31.26 2.68
N GLY A 430 7.56 30.23 3.45
CA GLY A 430 8.02 28.93 2.94
C GLY A 430 9.47 28.89 2.44
N HIS A 431 10.17 30.03 2.41
CA HIS A 431 11.54 30.12 1.87
C HIS A 431 12.53 29.34 2.74
N LEU A 432 13.41 28.57 2.08
CA LEU A 432 14.54 27.91 2.72
C LEU A 432 15.63 28.94 2.96
N ILE A 433 16.16 28.99 4.18
CA ILE A 433 17.16 29.96 4.61
C ILE A 433 18.28 29.24 5.33
N ASN A 434 19.48 29.82 5.33
CA ASN A 434 20.53 29.37 6.22
C ASN A 434 20.42 30.09 7.56
N ALA A 435 20.68 29.40 8.67
CA ALA A 435 20.50 29.97 10.01
C ALA A 435 21.32 31.26 10.23
N VAL A 436 22.50 31.36 9.61
CA VAL A 436 23.36 32.56 9.67
C VAL A 436 22.79 33.78 8.94
N GLU A 437 21.78 33.60 8.08
CA GLU A 437 21.10 34.68 7.34
C GLU A 437 19.92 35.27 8.12
N LEU A 438 19.52 34.65 9.23
CA LEU A 438 18.45 35.16 10.08
C LEU A 438 18.82 36.52 10.69
N ILE A 439 17.88 37.45 10.63
CA ILE A 439 18.00 38.74 11.32
C ILE A 439 17.64 38.52 12.79
N ASN A 440 18.41 39.08 13.72
CA ASN A 440 18.21 38.89 15.16
C ASN A 440 18.03 37.40 15.56
N PRO A 441 19.00 36.53 15.22
CA PRO A 441 18.89 35.14 15.59
C PRO A 441 18.86 35.03 17.12
N ARG A 442 18.15 34.02 17.61
CA ARG A 442 18.02 33.69 19.03
C ARG A 442 18.09 32.19 19.22
N CYS A 443 18.73 31.78 20.30
CA CYS A 443 18.82 30.39 20.69
C CYS A 443 17.47 29.93 21.24
N LYS A 444 16.83 28.93 20.65
CA LYS A 444 15.55 28.38 21.13
C LYS A 444 15.60 27.85 22.57
N ILE A 445 16.81 27.48 23.05
CA ILE A 445 17.03 26.91 24.38
C ILE A 445 17.06 27.99 25.47
N CYS A 446 17.85 29.05 25.30
CA CYS A 446 18.08 30.06 26.34
C CYS A 446 17.64 31.48 25.94
N GLN A 447 17.08 31.65 24.74
CA GLN A 447 16.60 32.90 24.16
C GLN A 447 17.67 33.99 23.90
N ASN A 448 18.93 33.77 24.27
CA ASN A 448 20.03 34.69 23.97
C ASN A 448 20.41 34.69 22.48
N SER A 449 20.94 35.81 22.00
CA SER A 449 21.48 35.94 20.64
C SER A 449 22.77 35.12 20.46
N PRO A 450 22.83 34.21 19.48
CA PRO A 450 24.06 33.53 19.13
C PRO A 450 24.98 34.44 18.30
N VAL A 451 26.27 34.11 18.28
CA VAL A 451 27.29 34.77 17.48
C VAL A 451 27.70 33.90 16.30
N ILE A 452 27.98 34.50 15.15
CA ILE A 452 28.56 33.76 14.01
C ILE A 452 30.01 33.46 14.33
N LYS A 453 30.40 32.18 14.25
CA LYS A 453 31.77 31.72 14.46
C LYS A 453 32.15 30.74 13.37
N GLN A 454 33.34 30.92 12.81
CA GLN A 454 33.92 29.97 11.88
C GLN A 454 34.27 28.68 12.59
N SER A 455 33.80 27.57 12.01
CA SER A 455 34.04 26.22 12.48
C SER A 455 34.65 25.41 11.35
N LEU A 456 35.82 24.83 11.58
CA LEU A 456 36.47 23.96 10.60
C LEU A 456 35.71 22.63 10.49
N GLN A 457 35.38 22.22 9.27
CA GLN A 457 34.65 20.97 8.99
C GLN A 457 35.41 20.08 8.01
N LEU A 458 35.21 18.77 8.12
CA LEU A 458 35.70 17.78 7.16
C LEU A 458 34.61 17.42 6.15
N PHE A 459 35.03 17.20 4.91
CA PHE A 459 34.19 16.81 3.80
C PHE A 459 34.72 15.52 3.19
N LEU A 460 33.81 14.62 2.83
CA LEU A 460 34.10 13.51 1.92
C LEU A 460 33.99 14.02 0.49
N ASP A 461 35.07 13.86 -0.29
CA ASP A 461 35.21 14.32 -1.66
C ASP A 461 34.54 13.33 -2.64
N LEU A 462 33.20 13.34 -2.64
CA LEU A 462 32.38 12.52 -3.55
C LEU A 462 32.72 12.69 -5.04
N PRO A 463 33.02 13.90 -5.57
CA PRO A 463 33.44 14.06 -6.96
C PRO A 463 34.53 13.08 -7.40
N LYS A 464 35.55 12.84 -6.56
CA LYS A 464 36.66 11.92 -6.87
C LYS A 464 36.22 10.46 -7.01
N VAL A 465 35.09 10.06 -6.40
CA VAL A 465 34.60 8.68 -6.40
C VAL A 465 33.50 8.45 -7.44
N GLN A 466 32.92 9.52 -7.99
CA GLN A 466 31.73 9.48 -8.83
C GLN A 466 31.84 8.52 -10.02
N ASP A 467 32.95 8.53 -10.76
CA ASP A 467 33.09 7.66 -11.94
C ASP A 467 33.08 6.18 -11.58
N ARG A 468 33.67 5.81 -10.44
CA ARG A 468 33.65 4.44 -9.93
C ARG A 468 32.25 4.04 -9.47
N LEU A 469 31.55 4.94 -8.77
CA LEU A 469 30.15 4.72 -8.39
C LEU A 469 29.27 4.51 -9.61
N LYS A 470 29.38 5.37 -10.63
CA LYS A 470 28.58 5.28 -11.84
C LYS A 470 28.74 3.93 -12.53
N LYS A 471 30.00 3.47 -12.72
CA LYS A 471 30.30 2.15 -13.30
C LYS A 471 29.73 1.00 -12.47
N TRP A 472 29.80 1.08 -11.14
CA TRP A 472 29.22 0.06 -10.26
C TRP A 472 27.68 0.03 -10.31
N VAL A 473 27.03 1.21 -10.30
CA VAL A 473 25.58 1.34 -10.43
C VAL A 473 25.09 0.79 -11.77
N GLU A 474 25.74 1.16 -12.88
CA GLU A 474 25.40 0.66 -14.23
C GLU A 474 25.44 -0.87 -14.31
N LYS A 475 26.38 -1.52 -13.61
CA LYS A 475 26.50 -2.98 -13.56
C LYS A 475 25.48 -3.67 -12.66
N THR A 476 25.01 -3.00 -11.60
CA THR A 476 24.35 -3.68 -10.47
C THR A 476 22.87 -3.28 -10.31
N CYS A 477 22.47 -2.10 -10.78
CA CYS A 477 21.17 -1.51 -10.43
C CYS A 477 19.95 -2.19 -11.07
N ASP A 478 20.12 -3.13 -12.00
CA ASP A 478 18.99 -3.84 -12.60
C ASP A 478 18.28 -4.78 -11.62
N GLY A 479 18.98 -5.23 -10.58
CA GLY A 479 18.38 -6.00 -9.48
C GLY A 479 17.82 -5.14 -8.33
N TRP A 480 17.68 -3.82 -8.52
CA TRP A 480 17.16 -2.90 -7.50
C TRP A 480 15.70 -2.55 -7.77
N SER A 481 14.99 -2.17 -6.71
CA SER A 481 13.66 -1.56 -6.81
C SER A 481 13.64 -0.36 -7.76
N SER A 482 12.53 -0.17 -8.48
CA SER A 482 12.38 0.90 -9.48
C SER A 482 12.68 2.28 -8.90
N ILE A 483 12.11 2.60 -7.73
CA ILE A 483 12.33 3.90 -7.07
C ILE A 483 13.80 4.12 -6.69
N ALA A 484 14.49 3.08 -6.20
CA ALA A 484 15.91 3.19 -5.87
C ALA A 484 16.76 3.53 -7.09
N ARG A 485 16.46 2.93 -8.25
CA ARG A 485 17.15 3.22 -9.52
C ARG A 485 16.91 4.67 -9.96
N VAL A 486 15.66 5.14 -9.88
CA VAL A 486 15.28 6.50 -10.27
C VAL A 486 16.02 7.53 -9.41
N ILE A 487 15.95 7.40 -8.09
CA ILE A 487 16.61 8.34 -7.16
C ILE A 487 18.13 8.33 -7.37
N THR A 488 18.75 7.16 -7.45
CA THR A 488 20.21 7.04 -7.60
C THR A 488 20.70 7.67 -8.91
N LYS A 489 20.00 7.41 -10.02
CA LYS A 489 20.35 7.99 -11.33
C LYS A 489 20.20 9.51 -11.34
N ALA A 490 19.19 10.06 -10.65
CA ALA A 490 19.01 11.51 -10.53
C ALA A 490 20.20 12.16 -9.81
N TRP A 491 20.64 11.59 -8.68
CA TRP A 491 21.81 12.07 -7.93
C TRP A 491 23.11 12.04 -8.74
N LEU A 492 23.35 10.94 -9.47
CA LEU A 492 24.55 10.82 -10.31
C LEU A 492 24.51 11.77 -11.52
N LYS A 493 23.32 12.09 -12.04
CA LYS A 493 23.15 13.03 -13.16
C LYS A 493 23.40 14.48 -12.76
N GLU A 494 23.02 14.89 -11.54
CA GLU A 494 23.28 16.25 -11.02
C GLU A 494 24.77 16.53 -10.86
N GLY A 495 25.56 15.49 -10.56
CA GLY A 495 26.97 15.61 -10.18
C GLY A 495 27.10 15.69 -8.66
N LEU A 496 27.90 14.78 -8.10
CA LEU A 496 28.14 14.67 -6.67
C LEU A 496 29.04 15.81 -6.21
N LYS A 497 28.67 16.44 -5.11
CA LYS A 497 29.41 17.53 -4.46
C LYS A 497 30.08 17.01 -3.19
N PRO A 498 31.19 17.64 -2.72
CA PRO A 498 31.75 17.30 -1.42
C PRO A 498 30.70 17.40 -0.32
N ARG A 499 30.63 16.40 0.58
CA ARG A 499 29.64 16.35 1.66
C ARG A 499 30.32 16.46 3.01
N CYS A 500 29.84 17.38 3.83
CA CYS A 500 30.35 17.58 5.20
C CYS A 500 30.03 16.36 6.08
N ILE A 501 31.07 15.73 6.64
CA ILE A 501 31.00 14.50 7.44
C ILE A 501 31.27 14.74 8.93
N THR A 502 31.38 16.00 9.37
CA THR A 502 31.55 16.35 10.79
C THR A 502 30.48 17.29 11.30
N ARG A 503 30.24 17.27 12.61
CA ARG A 503 29.33 18.17 13.30
C ARG A 503 29.91 18.59 14.65
N ASP A 504 29.57 19.81 15.05
CA ASP A 504 29.85 20.36 16.37
C ASP A 504 28.82 19.90 17.40
N LEU A 505 28.76 18.59 17.62
CA LEU A 505 27.88 17.94 18.60
C LEU A 505 28.71 17.20 19.63
N LYS A 506 28.11 16.95 20.80
CA LYS A 506 28.74 16.14 21.85
C LYS A 506 28.37 14.66 21.70
N TRP A 507 27.17 14.36 21.21
CA TRP A 507 26.66 13.00 21.05
C TRP A 507 26.90 12.45 19.63
N GLY A 508 28.02 11.76 19.45
CA GLY A 508 28.45 11.13 18.19
C GLY A 508 29.81 10.45 18.32
N VAL A 509 30.24 9.74 17.28
CA VAL A 509 31.59 9.16 17.23
C VAL A 509 32.62 10.29 17.04
N SER A 510 33.59 10.39 17.95
CA SER A 510 34.63 11.43 17.88
C SER A 510 35.55 11.27 16.68
N VAL A 511 35.95 12.40 16.09
CA VAL A 511 36.84 12.44 14.93
C VAL A 511 38.30 12.24 15.38
N PRO A 512 39.03 11.24 14.86
CA PRO A 512 40.39 10.93 15.30
C PRO A 512 41.46 11.75 14.57
N LEU A 513 41.28 13.08 14.50
CA LEU A 513 42.26 14.00 13.90
C LEU A 513 42.56 15.18 14.82
N LYS A 514 43.83 15.60 14.80
CA LYS A 514 44.27 16.82 15.50
C LYS A 514 43.54 18.05 14.93
N GLY A 515 43.06 18.92 15.81
CA GLY A 515 42.27 20.11 15.44
C GLY A 515 40.77 19.84 15.27
N PHE A 516 40.33 18.60 15.46
CA PHE A 516 38.92 18.19 15.47
C PHE A 516 38.47 17.71 16.86
N GLU A 517 39.23 18.03 17.91
CA GLU A 517 38.86 17.73 19.29
C GLU A 517 37.50 18.38 19.62
N GLY A 518 36.59 17.60 20.19
CA GLY A 518 35.23 18.06 20.49
C GLY A 518 34.25 18.05 19.31
N LYS A 519 34.66 17.56 18.13
CA LYS A 519 33.77 17.29 17.00
C LYS A 519 33.47 15.80 16.87
N VAL A 520 32.31 15.51 16.30
CA VAL A 520 31.87 14.14 16.01
C VAL A 520 31.58 13.97 14.53
N PHE A 521 31.55 12.74 14.05
CA PHE A 521 31.05 12.44 12.72
C PHE A 521 29.57 12.81 12.59
N TYR A 522 29.22 13.27 11.40
CA TYR A 522 27.84 13.46 11.01
C TYR A 522 27.17 12.09 10.90
N VAL A 523 26.01 11.91 11.54
CA VAL A 523 25.31 10.62 11.64
C VAL A 523 25.12 9.92 10.29
N TRP A 524 24.88 10.66 9.20
CA TRP A 524 24.68 10.04 7.88
C TRP A 524 25.98 9.58 7.19
N PHE A 525 27.14 9.87 7.77
CA PHE A 525 28.42 9.27 7.38
C PHE A 525 28.62 7.91 8.07
N ASP A 526 28.38 7.81 9.38
CA ASP A 526 28.72 6.62 10.16
C ASP A 526 27.54 5.69 10.45
N ALA A 527 26.28 6.12 10.33
CA ALA A 527 25.11 5.25 10.54
C ALA A 527 25.13 4.01 9.62
N PRO A 528 25.43 4.08 8.31
CA PRO A 528 25.58 2.88 7.47
C PRO A 528 26.77 2.00 7.88
N ILE A 529 27.82 2.55 8.50
CA ILE A 529 28.92 1.77 9.10
C ILE A 529 28.41 0.94 10.30
N GLY A 530 27.28 1.35 10.90
CA GLY A 530 26.52 0.59 11.88
C GLY A 530 26.27 -0.86 11.48
N TYR A 531 26.00 -1.15 10.20
CA TYR A 531 25.81 -2.54 9.77
C TYR A 531 27.08 -3.40 9.97
N MET A 532 28.25 -2.81 9.72
CA MET A 532 29.54 -3.47 9.87
C MET A 532 29.90 -3.67 11.34
N SER A 533 29.71 -2.64 12.16
CA SER A 533 29.99 -2.71 13.60
C SER A 533 29.05 -3.68 14.31
N MET A 534 27.77 -3.72 13.96
CA MET A 534 26.82 -4.71 14.50
C MET A 534 27.16 -6.14 14.04
N THR A 535 27.70 -6.32 12.84
CA THR A 535 28.21 -7.63 12.40
C THR A 535 29.43 -8.03 13.23
N LYS A 536 30.31 -7.08 13.57
CA LYS A 536 31.45 -7.27 14.46
C LYS A 536 31.03 -7.63 15.89
N SER A 537 30.02 -6.96 16.45
CA SER A 537 29.46 -7.32 17.76
C SER A 537 28.81 -8.72 17.76
N TYR A 538 28.32 -9.18 16.60
CA TYR A 538 27.77 -10.53 16.45
C TYR A 538 28.83 -11.62 16.34
N SER A 539 29.97 -11.36 15.68
CA SER A 539 31.01 -12.36 15.44
C SER A 539 32.39 -11.73 15.25
N GLU A 540 33.40 -12.33 15.88
CA GLU A 540 34.81 -11.98 15.64
C GLU A 540 35.24 -12.19 14.17
N GLU A 541 34.59 -13.12 13.46
CA GLU A 541 34.82 -13.40 12.04
C GLU A 541 34.02 -12.49 11.07
N TRP A 542 33.51 -11.33 11.54
CA TRP A 542 32.65 -10.42 10.76
C TRP A 542 33.24 -10.00 9.41
N LEU A 543 34.57 -9.94 9.29
CA LEU A 543 35.24 -9.62 8.03
C LEU A 543 34.94 -10.64 6.93
N ARG A 544 34.58 -11.89 7.25
CA ARG A 544 34.17 -12.85 6.21
C ARG A 544 32.91 -12.40 5.48
N TRP A 545 32.03 -11.64 6.13
CA TRP A 545 30.84 -11.06 5.50
C TRP A 545 31.12 -9.76 4.74
N TRP A 546 32.05 -8.94 5.25
CA TRP A 546 32.29 -7.58 4.74
C TRP A 546 33.57 -7.42 3.90
N LYS A 547 34.43 -8.44 3.85
CA LYS A 547 35.61 -8.59 2.99
C LYS A 547 35.78 -10.10 2.65
N PRO A 548 34.79 -10.71 1.98
CA PRO A 548 34.81 -12.14 1.69
C PRO A 548 35.99 -12.51 0.80
N SER A 549 36.50 -13.72 0.97
CA SER A 549 37.44 -14.34 0.03
C SER A 549 36.75 -14.62 -1.31
N SER A 550 37.53 -14.78 -2.37
CA SER A 550 37.02 -14.97 -3.74
C SER A 550 36.16 -16.23 -3.92
N ASP A 551 36.37 -17.25 -3.07
CA ASP A 551 35.62 -18.52 -3.06
C ASP A 551 34.34 -18.49 -2.20
N ALA A 552 34.14 -17.45 -1.38
CA ALA A 552 32.98 -17.30 -0.49
C ALA A 552 32.18 -16.03 -0.80
N LYS A 553 31.67 -15.92 -2.04
CA LYS A 553 30.91 -14.76 -2.49
C LYS A 553 29.72 -14.45 -1.56
N VAL A 554 29.63 -13.19 -1.12
CA VAL A 554 28.51 -12.64 -0.35
C VAL A 554 27.65 -11.77 -1.25
N THR A 555 26.33 -11.92 -1.15
CA THR A 555 25.36 -11.04 -1.78
C THR A 555 24.65 -10.21 -0.72
N LEU A 556 24.82 -8.88 -0.77
CA LEU A 556 24.22 -7.92 0.16
C LEU A 556 22.87 -7.39 -0.36
N TYR A 557 21.82 -7.63 0.41
CA TYR A 557 20.49 -7.06 0.25
C TYR A 557 20.23 -6.00 1.34
N GLN A 558 19.78 -4.82 0.95
CA GLN A 558 19.42 -3.76 1.89
C GLN A 558 17.97 -3.33 1.70
N PHE A 559 17.20 -3.33 2.80
CA PHE A 559 15.78 -2.99 2.83
C PHE A 559 15.55 -1.66 3.55
N MET A 560 14.84 -0.74 2.90
CA MET A 560 14.63 0.61 3.43
C MET A 560 13.43 1.33 2.78
N ALA A 561 13.02 2.47 3.33
CA ALA A 561 12.16 3.41 2.62
C ALA A 561 12.98 4.30 1.66
N LYS A 562 12.29 4.91 0.68
CA LYS A 562 12.91 5.67 -0.43
C LYS A 562 13.79 6.85 -0.01
N ASP A 563 13.55 7.44 1.15
CA ASP A 563 14.35 8.52 1.75
C ASP A 563 15.79 8.10 2.07
N ASN A 564 16.01 6.83 2.40
CA ASN A 564 17.33 6.30 2.73
C ASN A 564 18.18 5.93 1.50
N VAL A 565 17.61 5.94 0.29
CA VAL A 565 18.28 5.48 -0.94
C VAL A 565 19.61 6.20 -1.18
N PRO A 566 19.72 7.54 -1.15
CA PRO A 566 20.99 8.21 -1.44
C PRO A 566 22.12 7.83 -0.48
N PHE A 567 21.80 7.51 0.77
CA PHE A 567 22.81 7.11 1.75
C PHE A 567 23.39 5.72 1.46
N HIS A 568 22.62 4.85 0.82
CA HIS A 568 22.99 3.46 0.56
C HIS A 568 23.43 3.20 -0.88
N SER A 569 23.00 4.04 -1.83
CA SER A 569 23.44 3.94 -3.23
C SER A 569 24.55 4.93 -3.59
N ILE A 570 24.73 6.02 -2.83
CA ILE A 570 25.78 7.03 -3.05
C ILE A 570 26.73 7.05 -1.87
N MET A 571 26.30 7.54 -0.70
CA MET A 571 27.21 7.89 0.39
C MET A 571 28.02 6.70 0.90
N PHE A 572 27.36 5.62 1.31
CA PHE A 572 28.05 4.47 1.90
C PHE A 572 28.96 3.74 0.90
N PRO A 573 28.52 3.42 -0.34
CA PRO A 573 29.43 2.89 -1.35
C PRO A 573 30.60 3.84 -1.66
N ALA A 574 30.38 5.16 -1.67
CA ALA A 574 31.45 6.14 -1.86
C ALA A 574 32.48 6.07 -0.74
N THR A 575 32.02 5.99 0.51
CA THR A 575 32.86 5.84 1.70
C THR A 575 33.68 4.55 1.61
N LEU A 576 33.06 3.42 1.27
CA LEU A 576 33.79 2.14 1.13
C LEU A 576 34.82 2.18 0.00
N PHE A 577 34.47 2.79 -1.14
CA PHE A 577 35.41 2.98 -2.25
C PHE A 577 36.57 3.91 -1.91
N ALA A 578 36.31 4.98 -1.17
CA ALA A 578 37.29 5.95 -0.71
C ALA A 578 38.24 5.36 0.35
N ALA A 579 37.70 4.55 1.27
CA ALA A 579 38.50 3.86 2.28
C ALA A 579 39.51 2.89 1.65
N GLY A 580 39.18 2.34 0.48
CA GLY A 580 40.02 1.33 -0.16
C GLY A 580 39.96 -0.01 0.59
N GLY A 581 39.99 -1.09 -0.17
CA GLY A 581 39.75 -2.44 0.32
C GLY A 581 38.59 -3.11 -0.40
N ASP A 582 38.65 -4.44 -0.46
CA ASP A 582 37.66 -5.27 -1.13
C ASP A 582 36.44 -5.50 -0.24
N TYR A 583 35.79 -4.39 0.14
CA TYR A 583 34.58 -4.45 0.93
C TYR A 583 33.41 -5.05 0.14
N THR A 584 32.53 -5.78 0.84
CA THR A 584 31.21 -6.12 0.32
C THR A 584 30.42 -4.85 0.10
N ILE A 585 30.02 -4.62 -1.15
CA ILE A 585 29.17 -3.50 -1.54
C ILE A 585 27.80 -4.04 -1.94
N LEU A 586 26.77 -3.22 -1.72
CA LEU A 586 25.38 -3.47 -2.04
C LEU A 586 25.19 -4.18 -3.40
N ASN A 587 24.42 -5.27 -3.41
CA ASN A 587 24.00 -5.95 -4.64
C ASN A 587 22.55 -5.62 -4.98
N HIS A 588 21.67 -5.59 -3.97
CA HIS A 588 20.24 -5.45 -4.16
C HIS A 588 19.64 -4.40 -3.20
N LEU A 589 19.15 -3.30 -3.76
CA LEU A 589 18.51 -2.23 -2.99
C LEU A 589 16.99 -2.32 -3.08
N MET A 590 16.39 -2.78 -1.99
CA MET A 590 14.95 -3.02 -1.86
C MET A 590 14.31 -1.84 -1.13
N ALA A 591 14.07 -0.76 -1.87
CA ALA A 591 13.41 0.43 -1.36
C ALA A 591 11.89 0.37 -1.58
N THR A 592 11.12 0.85 -0.61
CA THR A 592 9.66 0.99 -0.72
C THR A 592 9.21 2.43 -0.82
N GLU A 593 8.03 2.61 -1.39
CA GLU A 593 7.21 3.82 -1.25
C GLU A 593 6.63 3.92 0.18
N TYR A 594 5.81 4.93 0.46
CA TYR A 594 5.28 5.13 1.82
C TYR A 594 3.99 4.36 2.05
N LEU A 595 3.83 3.87 3.29
CA LEU A 595 2.53 3.47 3.82
C LEU A 595 1.90 4.65 4.54
N ASN A 596 0.73 5.06 4.08
CA ASN A 596 -0.15 6.05 4.69
C ASN A 596 -1.16 5.36 5.63
N TYR A 597 -1.88 6.16 6.41
CA TYR A 597 -2.86 5.69 7.37
C TYR A 597 -4.24 6.27 7.05
N GLU A 598 -5.19 5.40 6.72
CA GLU A 598 -6.51 5.76 6.20
C GLU A 598 -6.36 6.77 5.04
N ASN A 599 -6.93 7.97 5.16
CA ASN A 599 -6.86 9.02 4.14
C ASN A 599 -5.72 10.03 4.36
N GLY A 600 -4.77 9.73 5.26
CA GLY A 600 -3.73 10.67 5.67
C GLY A 600 -2.41 10.02 6.06
N LYS A 601 -1.56 10.75 6.79
CA LYS A 601 -0.25 10.28 7.26
C LYS A 601 -0.27 9.94 8.73
N PHE A 602 0.58 8.98 9.13
CA PHE A 602 0.89 8.75 10.54
C PHE A 602 1.36 10.05 11.21
N SER A 603 0.88 10.31 12.43
CA SER A 603 1.23 11.52 13.18
C SER A 603 1.21 11.28 14.68
N LYS A 604 2.40 11.18 15.28
CA LYS A 604 2.56 11.00 16.73
C LYS A 604 2.01 12.18 17.53
N SER A 605 2.27 13.41 17.08
CA SER A 605 1.79 14.63 17.77
C SER A 605 0.27 14.77 17.76
N ARG A 606 -0.41 14.28 16.72
CA ARG A 606 -1.87 14.28 16.63
C ARG A 606 -2.52 12.99 17.14
N GLY A 607 -1.72 11.97 17.47
CA GLY A 607 -2.20 10.64 17.86
C GLY A 607 -2.87 9.86 16.73
N VAL A 608 -2.52 10.15 15.47
CA VAL A 608 -3.13 9.53 14.28
C VAL A 608 -2.26 8.35 13.83
N GLY A 609 -2.88 7.18 13.72
CA GLY A 609 -2.23 5.96 13.24
C GLY A 609 -1.85 4.98 14.34
N VAL A 610 -1.57 3.75 13.93
CA VAL A 610 -1.12 2.66 14.82
C VAL A 610 0.39 2.67 14.93
N PHE A 611 0.90 2.80 16.16
CA PHE A 611 2.32 2.64 16.46
C PHE A 611 2.64 1.21 16.89
N GLY A 612 3.90 0.82 16.80
CA GLY A 612 4.32 -0.57 17.02
C GLY A 612 4.00 -1.11 18.42
N ASN A 613 4.04 -0.25 19.43
CA ASN A 613 3.62 -0.57 20.80
C ASN A 613 2.09 -0.71 20.90
N ASP A 614 1.33 0.06 20.12
CA ASP A 614 -0.12 0.04 20.16
C ASP A 614 -0.70 -1.22 19.50
N ALA A 615 0.00 -1.78 18.50
CA ALA A 615 -0.48 -2.93 17.72
C ALA A 615 -0.80 -4.14 18.60
N LYS A 616 0.00 -4.38 19.64
CA LYS A 616 -0.21 -5.44 20.64
C LYS A 616 -1.49 -5.26 21.44
N ASP A 617 -1.87 -4.01 21.71
CA ASP A 617 -3.04 -3.66 22.54
C ASP A 617 -4.36 -3.69 21.76
N THR A 618 -4.32 -4.02 20.47
CA THR A 618 -5.53 -4.14 19.63
C THR A 618 -6.26 -5.46 19.80
N GLY A 619 -5.62 -6.47 20.41
CA GLY A 619 -6.11 -7.85 20.47
C GLY A 619 -5.98 -8.62 19.15
N ILE A 620 -5.55 -7.96 18.06
CA ILE A 620 -5.27 -8.63 16.78
C ILE A 620 -3.87 -9.25 16.83
N PRO A 621 -3.72 -10.56 16.52
CA PRO A 621 -2.41 -11.22 16.54
C PRO A 621 -1.41 -10.60 15.56
N SER A 622 -0.12 -10.65 15.90
CA SER A 622 0.94 -10.05 15.08
C SER A 622 0.99 -10.59 13.66
N ASP A 623 0.78 -11.89 13.46
CA ASP A 623 0.73 -12.51 12.12
C ASP A 623 -0.37 -11.94 11.22
N ILE A 624 -1.48 -11.44 11.78
CA ILE A 624 -2.56 -10.79 11.01
C ILE A 624 -2.09 -9.42 10.51
N PHE A 625 -1.40 -8.64 11.35
CA PHE A 625 -0.74 -7.41 10.91
C PHE A 625 0.34 -7.70 9.85
N ARG A 626 1.17 -8.72 10.07
CA ARG A 626 2.21 -9.12 9.10
C ARG A 626 1.59 -9.43 7.74
N PHE A 627 0.57 -10.29 7.71
CA PHE A 627 -0.15 -10.63 6.49
C PHE A 627 -0.67 -9.39 5.78
N TYR A 628 -1.42 -8.54 6.48
CA TYR A 628 -2.07 -7.41 5.83
C TYR A 628 -1.06 -6.38 5.32
N LEU A 629 -0.07 -6.00 6.14
CA LEU A 629 0.96 -5.05 5.73
C LEU A 629 1.76 -5.54 4.53
N LEU A 630 2.02 -6.85 4.42
CA LEU A 630 2.70 -7.43 3.28
C LEU A 630 1.78 -7.56 2.05
N TYR A 631 0.48 -7.81 2.26
CA TYR A 631 -0.53 -7.83 1.20
C TYR A 631 -0.70 -6.46 0.53
N ILE A 632 -0.58 -5.38 1.31
CA ILE A 632 -0.58 -3.99 0.84
C ILE A 632 0.80 -3.35 0.81
N ARG A 633 1.88 -4.12 0.69
CA ARG A 633 3.25 -3.55 0.73
C ARG A 633 3.43 -2.48 -0.37
N PRO A 634 3.94 -1.27 -0.04
CA PRO A 634 4.12 -0.18 -0.99
C PRO A 634 5.35 -0.38 -1.89
N GLU A 635 5.27 -1.30 -2.85
CA GLU A 635 6.42 -1.65 -3.72
C GLU A 635 6.60 -0.67 -4.89
N SER A 636 5.52 -0.33 -5.59
CA SER A 636 5.56 0.53 -6.78
C SER A 636 4.97 1.92 -6.58
N GLN A 637 4.08 2.07 -5.60
CA GLN A 637 3.40 3.32 -5.25
C GLN A 637 3.04 3.32 -3.77
N ASP A 638 2.72 4.51 -3.25
CA ASP A 638 2.19 4.64 -1.90
C ASP A 638 0.93 3.79 -1.71
N THR A 639 0.75 3.24 -0.51
CA THR A 639 -0.42 2.44 -0.11
C THR A 639 -1.02 2.99 1.17
N ASN A 640 -2.26 2.61 1.47
CA ASN A 640 -2.97 3.09 2.65
C ASN A 640 -3.34 1.91 3.54
N PHE A 641 -2.97 1.97 4.82
CA PHE A 641 -3.55 1.08 5.82
C PHE A 641 -5.01 1.47 6.07
N SER A 642 -5.94 0.51 5.97
CA SER A 642 -7.36 0.71 6.26
C SER A 642 -7.86 -0.38 7.20
N TRP A 643 -8.54 0.00 8.29
CA TRP A 643 -9.13 -0.98 9.20
C TRP A 643 -10.20 -1.84 8.54
N ALA A 644 -11.02 -1.23 7.68
CA ALA A 644 -12.08 -1.92 6.96
C ALA A 644 -11.50 -2.96 5.98
N ASP A 645 -10.42 -2.58 5.28
CA ASP A 645 -9.76 -3.48 4.32
C ASP A 645 -8.95 -4.57 5.04
N LEU A 646 -8.32 -4.28 6.18
CA LEU A 646 -7.73 -5.29 7.06
C LEU A 646 -8.76 -6.37 7.45
N ALA A 647 -9.93 -5.95 7.94
CA ALA A 647 -10.99 -6.87 8.31
C ALA A 647 -11.54 -7.64 7.11
N MET A 648 -11.73 -6.97 5.97
CA MET A 648 -12.15 -7.62 4.73
C MET A 648 -11.17 -8.72 4.33
N LYS A 649 -9.88 -8.41 4.17
CA LYS A 649 -8.86 -9.37 3.73
C LYS A 649 -8.60 -10.47 4.74
N ASN A 650 -8.70 -10.19 6.04
CA ASN A 650 -8.71 -11.26 7.05
C ASN A 650 -9.89 -12.21 6.83
N ASN A 651 -11.10 -11.68 6.66
CA ASN A 651 -12.30 -12.50 6.59
C ASN A 651 -12.40 -13.27 5.25
N THR A 652 -11.97 -12.67 4.14
CA THR A 652 -12.05 -13.30 2.82
C THR A 652 -10.84 -14.17 2.51
N GLU A 653 -9.62 -13.66 2.65
CA GLU A 653 -8.41 -14.38 2.24
C GLU A 653 -7.88 -15.32 3.31
N LEU A 654 -7.81 -14.88 4.57
CA LEU A 654 -7.34 -15.74 5.64
C LEU A 654 -8.41 -16.72 6.07
N LEU A 655 -9.59 -16.25 6.50
CA LEU A 655 -10.62 -17.12 7.07
C LEU A 655 -11.30 -18.00 6.01
N ASN A 656 -11.90 -17.39 4.97
CA ASN A 656 -12.74 -18.12 4.01
C ASN A 656 -11.95 -18.91 2.95
N ASN A 657 -10.71 -18.52 2.66
CA ASN A 657 -9.86 -19.23 1.70
C ASN A 657 -8.80 -20.10 2.41
N LEU A 658 -7.75 -19.50 2.95
CA LEU A 658 -6.58 -20.21 3.50
C LEU A 658 -6.92 -21.11 4.69
N GLY A 659 -7.57 -20.54 5.70
CA GLY A 659 -7.96 -21.22 6.93
C GLY A 659 -8.98 -22.31 6.68
N ASN A 660 -9.99 -22.03 5.85
CA ASN A 660 -10.98 -23.01 5.42
C ASN A 660 -10.33 -24.21 4.70
N PHE A 661 -9.40 -23.96 3.78
CA PHE A 661 -8.68 -25.02 3.07
C PHE A 661 -7.93 -25.94 4.03
N ILE A 662 -7.10 -25.36 4.91
CA ILE A 662 -6.28 -26.11 5.86
C ILE A 662 -7.17 -26.90 6.83
N LEU A 663 -8.18 -26.23 7.42
CA LEU A 663 -9.08 -26.85 8.38
C LEU A 663 -9.83 -28.02 7.76
N ARG A 664 -10.41 -27.87 6.57
CA ARG A 664 -11.18 -28.94 5.91
C ARG A 664 -10.28 -30.10 5.51
N SER A 665 -9.10 -29.83 4.96
CA SER A 665 -8.14 -30.86 4.55
C SER A 665 -7.77 -31.77 5.73
N LEU A 666 -7.39 -31.17 6.86
CA LEU A 666 -7.01 -31.93 8.05
C LEU A 666 -8.23 -32.56 8.75
N SER A 667 -9.37 -31.88 8.79
CA SER A 667 -10.61 -32.45 9.35
C SER A 667 -11.12 -33.66 8.58
N PHE A 668 -10.91 -33.71 7.25
CA PHE A 668 -11.26 -34.88 6.46
C PHE A 668 -10.34 -36.07 6.76
N ALA A 669 -9.04 -35.84 6.94
CA ALA A 669 -8.13 -36.89 7.39
C ALA A 669 -8.50 -37.41 8.79
N GLU A 670 -8.81 -36.51 9.73
CA GLU A 670 -9.27 -36.89 11.09
C GLU A 670 -10.57 -37.72 11.03
N LYS A 671 -11.60 -37.22 10.34
CA LYS A 671 -12.95 -37.81 10.36
C LYS A 671 -13.09 -39.09 9.54
N PHE A 672 -12.39 -39.18 8.41
CA PHE A 672 -12.61 -40.25 7.44
C PHE A 672 -11.48 -41.27 7.38
N LEU A 673 -10.27 -40.90 7.82
CA LEU A 673 -9.06 -41.72 7.66
C LEU A 673 -8.36 -41.97 9.00
N ASN A 674 -9.06 -41.83 10.13
CA ASN A 674 -8.52 -42.02 11.48
C ASN A 674 -7.23 -41.21 11.74
N SER A 675 -7.18 -39.98 11.22
CA SER A 675 -6.02 -39.08 11.26
C SER A 675 -4.77 -39.62 10.55
N GLU A 676 -4.89 -40.64 9.70
CA GLU A 676 -3.77 -41.25 9.00
C GLU A 676 -3.73 -40.80 7.52
N VAL A 677 -2.57 -40.34 7.06
CA VAL A 677 -2.36 -39.91 5.68
C VAL A 677 -2.17 -41.13 4.78
N PRO A 678 -3.05 -41.39 3.79
CA PRO A 678 -2.95 -42.57 2.96
C PRO A 678 -1.93 -42.40 1.82
N PRO A 679 -1.56 -43.48 1.12
CA PRO A 679 -0.85 -43.39 -0.16
C PRO A 679 -1.65 -42.58 -1.19
N VAL A 680 -0.96 -41.73 -1.95
CA VAL A 680 -1.58 -40.91 -3.01
C VAL A 680 -1.42 -41.58 -4.37
N VAL A 681 -2.54 -41.79 -5.05
CA VAL A 681 -2.67 -42.27 -6.43
C VAL A 681 -3.13 -41.10 -7.30
N LEU A 682 -2.35 -40.80 -8.35
CA LEU A 682 -2.58 -39.64 -9.21
C LEU A 682 -3.46 -39.99 -10.42
N GLU A 683 -4.70 -39.51 -10.44
CA GLU A 683 -5.54 -39.48 -11.63
C GLU A 683 -5.42 -38.12 -12.34
N ASN A 684 -6.17 -37.92 -13.43
CA ASN A 684 -6.05 -36.73 -14.27
C ASN A 684 -6.26 -35.42 -13.49
N GLU A 685 -7.20 -35.39 -12.54
CA GLU A 685 -7.48 -34.20 -11.73
C GLU A 685 -6.36 -33.90 -10.71
N GLU A 686 -5.75 -34.92 -10.07
CA GLU A 686 -4.58 -34.70 -9.21
C GLU A 686 -3.37 -34.23 -10.02
N LYS A 687 -3.16 -34.81 -11.21
CA LYS A 687 -2.07 -34.43 -12.10
C LYS A 687 -2.19 -32.96 -12.53
N LYS A 688 -3.39 -32.49 -12.87
CA LYS A 688 -3.67 -31.08 -13.16
C LYS A 688 -3.44 -30.20 -11.94
N LEU A 689 -3.93 -30.59 -10.75
CA LEU A 689 -3.71 -29.85 -9.52
C LEU A 689 -2.20 -29.67 -9.23
N LEU A 690 -1.41 -30.73 -9.36
CA LEU A 690 0.05 -30.66 -9.22
C LEU A 690 0.68 -29.70 -10.25
N GLY A 691 0.19 -29.69 -11.49
CA GLY A 691 0.60 -28.74 -12.51
C GLY A 691 0.34 -27.28 -12.11
N TYR A 692 -0.86 -26.95 -11.64
CA TYR A 692 -1.19 -25.61 -11.14
C TYR A 692 -0.30 -25.20 -9.97
N ILE A 693 -0.17 -26.07 -8.96
CA ILE A 693 0.67 -25.80 -7.79
C ILE A 693 2.13 -25.57 -8.18
N SER A 694 2.64 -26.31 -9.18
CA SER A 694 4.01 -26.15 -9.69
C SER A 694 4.22 -24.76 -10.31
N ILE A 695 3.23 -24.23 -11.04
CA ILE A 695 3.30 -22.87 -11.60
C ILE A 695 3.30 -21.83 -10.49
N GLU A 696 2.37 -21.93 -9.53
CA GLU A 696 2.29 -20.97 -8.43
C GLU A 696 3.55 -21.00 -7.55
N LEU A 697 4.12 -22.19 -7.29
CA LEU A 697 5.39 -22.35 -6.57
C LEU A 697 6.56 -21.68 -7.30
N LYS A 698 6.66 -21.86 -8.62
CA LYS A 698 7.70 -21.19 -9.42
C LYS A 698 7.53 -19.68 -9.41
N GLY A 699 6.29 -19.20 -9.51
CA GLY A 699 5.94 -17.78 -9.40
C GLY A 699 6.36 -17.20 -8.06
N TYR A 700 6.01 -17.88 -6.96
CA TYR A 700 6.43 -17.53 -5.60
C TYR A 700 7.95 -17.38 -5.50
N ILE A 701 8.71 -18.41 -5.90
CA ILE A 701 10.18 -18.41 -5.83
C ILE A 701 10.76 -17.26 -6.66
N SER A 702 10.30 -17.11 -7.90
CA SER A 702 10.77 -16.04 -8.81
C SER A 702 10.53 -14.64 -8.23
N SER A 703 9.36 -14.41 -7.63
CA SER A 703 9.04 -13.13 -7.00
C SER A 703 9.89 -12.86 -5.77
N LEU A 704 10.07 -13.84 -4.88
CA LEU A 704 10.90 -13.64 -3.69
C LEU A 704 12.39 -13.47 -4.00
N GLU A 705 12.96 -14.21 -4.97
CA GLU A 705 14.36 -14.00 -5.41
C GLU A 705 14.59 -12.55 -5.91
N LYS A 706 13.55 -11.91 -6.46
CA LYS A 706 13.57 -10.52 -6.96
C LYS A 706 13.16 -9.48 -5.91
N GLY A 707 12.80 -9.90 -4.69
CA GLY A 707 12.33 -9.01 -3.64
C GLY A 707 10.90 -8.46 -3.82
N HIS A 708 10.09 -9.09 -4.68
CA HIS A 708 8.66 -8.79 -4.87
C HIS A 708 7.84 -9.54 -3.82
N LEU A 709 7.84 -9.01 -2.60
CA LEU A 709 7.29 -9.69 -1.43
C LEU A 709 5.75 -9.70 -1.43
N ARG A 710 5.13 -8.69 -2.04
CA ARG A 710 3.67 -8.58 -2.16
C ARG A 710 3.09 -9.70 -3.02
N ASP A 711 3.72 -9.98 -4.16
CA ASP A 711 3.26 -11.02 -5.10
C ASP A 711 3.37 -12.43 -4.49
N GLY A 712 4.39 -12.66 -3.65
CA GLY A 712 4.56 -13.95 -2.95
C GLY A 712 3.31 -14.39 -2.19
N ILE A 713 2.60 -13.47 -1.51
CA ILE A 713 1.35 -13.81 -0.81
C ILE A 713 0.27 -14.31 -1.78
N LYS A 714 0.17 -13.68 -2.94
CA LYS A 714 -0.87 -14.02 -3.93
C LYS A 714 -0.73 -15.46 -4.41
N TYR A 715 0.50 -15.90 -4.68
CA TYR A 715 0.78 -17.29 -5.04
C TYR A 715 0.37 -18.29 -3.94
N ILE A 716 0.60 -17.97 -2.66
CA ILE A 716 0.16 -18.81 -1.54
C ILE A 716 -1.37 -18.92 -1.51
N LEU A 717 -2.06 -17.78 -1.62
CA LEU A 717 -3.52 -17.72 -1.61
C LEU A 717 -4.12 -18.46 -2.82
N ASN A 718 -3.48 -18.41 -3.99
CA ASN A 718 -3.89 -19.16 -5.17
C ASN A 718 -3.74 -20.67 -4.98
N ILE A 719 -2.64 -21.15 -4.40
CA ILE A 719 -2.47 -22.59 -4.07
C ILE A 719 -3.63 -23.06 -3.17
N SER A 720 -4.01 -22.24 -2.18
CA SER A 720 -5.19 -22.52 -1.35
C SER A 720 -6.50 -22.53 -2.15
N ARG A 721 -6.70 -21.60 -3.10
CA ARG A 721 -7.90 -21.60 -3.98
C ARG A 721 -7.96 -22.84 -4.86
N HIS A 722 -6.84 -23.25 -5.48
CA HIS A 722 -6.77 -24.49 -6.26
C HIS A 722 -7.11 -25.72 -5.39
N GLY A 723 -6.58 -25.76 -4.16
CA GLY A 723 -6.90 -26.81 -3.21
C GLY A 723 -8.37 -26.83 -2.79
N ASN A 724 -8.98 -25.68 -2.51
CA ASN A 724 -10.41 -25.55 -2.20
C ASN A 724 -11.28 -26.01 -3.37
N HIS A 725 -10.94 -25.61 -4.60
CA HIS A 725 -11.65 -26.01 -5.82
C HIS A 725 -11.59 -27.54 -6.01
N TYR A 726 -10.39 -28.12 -5.93
CA TYR A 726 -10.20 -29.57 -6.02
C TYR A 726 -10.95 -30.33 -4.93
N MET A 727 -10.93 -29.84 -3.69
CA MET A 727 -11.69 -30.46 -2.60
C MET A 727 -13.20 -30.46 -2.89
N GLN A 728 -13.71 -29.39 -3.50
CA GLN A 728 -15.12 -29.26 -3.85
C GLN A 728 -15.51 -30.17 -5.03
N SER A 729 -14.63 -30.34 -6.02
CA SER A 729 -14.87 -31.24 -7.16
C SER A 729 -14.77 -32.71 -6.74
N LEU A 730 -13.80 -33.07 -5.89
CA LEU A 730 -13.60 -34.42 -5.37
C LEU A 730 -14.80 -34.93 -4.57
N LYS A 731 -15.50 -34.05 -3.84
CA LYS A 731 -16.64 -34.41 -2.98
C LYS A 731 -16.33 -35.61 -2.08
N ALA A 732 -15.18 -35.59 -1.39
CA ALA A 732 -14.70 -36.73 -0.60
C ALA A 732 -15.72 -37.22 0.47
N TRP A 733 -16.55 -36.32 1.01
CA TRP A 733 -17.63 -36.65 1.96
C TRP A 733 -18.78 -37.46 1.35
N VAL A 734 -18.89 -37.49 0.02
CA VAL A 734 -19.80 -38.37 -0.73
C VAL A 734 -19.08 -39.67 -1.06
N LEU A 735 -17.90 -39.58 -1.68
CA LEU A 735 -17.12 -40.75 -2.10
C LEU A 735 -16.79 -41.72 -0.96
N ILE A 736 -16.54 -41.20 0.25
CA ILE A 736 -16.26 -42.07 1.41
C ILE A 736 -17.43 -42.99 1.81
N LYS A 737 -18.66 -42.68 1.35
CA LYS A 737 -19.86 -43.48 1.58
C LYS A 737 -20.16 -44.44 0.42
N GLY A 738 -19.37 -44.40 -0.65
CA GLY A 738 -19.51 -45.23 -1.84
C GLY A 738 -18.86 -46.60 -1.69
N ASP A 739 -18.52 -47.19 -2.83
CA ASP A 739 -17.85 -48.50 -2.89
C ASP A 739 -16.36 -48.42 -2.49
N GLU A 740 -15.65 -49.56 -2.53
CA GLU A 740 -14.23 -49.60 -2.15
C GLU A 740 -13.32 -48.78 -3.08
N ASN A 741 -13.70 -48.56 -4.35
CA ASN A 741 -12.95 -47.71 -5.25
C ASN A 741 -13.19 -46.23 -4.93
N ASP A 742 -14.43 -45.84 -4.65
CA ASP A 742 -14.78 -44.48 -4.22
C ASP A 742 -14.08 -44.11 -2.91
N LYS A 743 -14.03 -45.04 -1.94
CA LYS A 743 -13.30 -44.83 -0.67
C LYS A 743 -11.81 -44.64 -0.89
N LYS A 744 -11.18 -45.47 -1.75
CA LYS A 744 -9.77 -45.31 -2.12
C LYS A 744 -9.52 -43.98 -2.83
N ARG A 745 -10.45 -43.53 -3.67
CA ARG A 745 -10.39 -42.25 -4.37
C ARG A 745 -10.47 -41.06 -3.41
N ALA A 746 -11.38 -41.14 -2.43
CA ALA A 746 -11.53 -40.14 -1.38
C ALA A 746 -10.28 -40.06 -0.50
N ALA A 747 -9.78 -41.20 -0.02
CA ALA A 747 -8.55 -41.31 0.76
C ALA A 747 -7.37 -40.71 -0.02
N SER A 748 -7.23 -41.17 -1.27
CA SER A 748 -6.56 -40.54 -2.42
C SER A 748 -6.31 -39.04 -2.26
N GLY A 749 -7.37 -38.31 -2.59
CA GLY A 749 -7.34 -36.86 -2.65
C GLY A 749 -7.12 -36.20 -1.29
N ILE A 750 -7.66 -36.75 -0.20
CA ILE A 750 -7.40 -36.22 1.15
C ILE A 750 -5.90 -36.30 1.50
N GLY A 751 -5.21 -37.39 1.13
CA GLY A 751 -3.78 -37.53 1.31
C GLY A 751 -2.96 -36.48 0.54
N LEU A 752 -3.36 -36.18 -0.69
CA LEU A 752 -2.77 -35.09 -1.48
C LEU A 752 -3.01 -33.73 -0.80
N LEU A 753 -4.23 -33.45 -0.38
CA LEU A 753 -4.60 -32.20 0.29
C LEU A 753 -3.77 -31.94 1.57
N CYS A 754 -3.51 -32.98 2.38
CA CYS A 754 -2.64 -32.87 3.56
C CYS A 754 -1.21 -32.45 3.20
N ASN A 755 -0.68 -32.92 2.07
CA ASN A 755 0.63 -32.50 1.58
C ASN A 755 0.62 -31.07 1.01
N VAL A 756 -0.48 -30.64 0.39
CA VAL A 756 -0.64 -29.23 -0.04
C VAL A 756 -0.66 -28.30 1.17
N VAL A 757 -1.26 -28.70 2.29
CA VAL A 757 -1.17 -27.94 3.56
C VAL A 757 0.29 -27.76 4.01
N CYS A 758 1.13 -28.79 3.92
CA CYS A 758 2.56 -28.68 4.25
C CYS A 758 3.33 -27.75 3.30
N LEU A 759 3.00 -27.78 2.01
CA LEU A 759 3.58 -26.82 1.05
C LEU A 759 3.19 -25.39 1.41
N ILE A 760 1.90 -25.12 1.62
CA ILE A 760 1.40 -23.82 2.05
C ILE A 760 2.12 -23.37 3.32
N ALA A 761 2.27 -24.24 4.32
CA ALA A 761 2.99 -23.92 5.55
C ALA A 761 4.45 -23.50 5.28
N SER A 762 5.12 -24.15 4.32
CA SER A 762 6.49 -23.81 3.90
C SER A 762 6.58 -22.44 3.24
N LEU A 763 5.62 -22.11 2.38
CA LEU A 763 5.58 -20.81 1.70
C LEU A 763 5.06 -19.68 2.61
N LEU A 764 4.21 -20.00 3.60
CA LEU A 764 3.63 -19.05 4.53
C LEU A 764 4.60 -18.67 5.67
N GLN A 765 5.60 -19.50 5.95
CA GLN A 765 6.51 -19.31 7.07
C GLN A 765 7.28 -17.97 7.08
N PRO A 766 7.71 -17.42 5.92
CA PRO A 766 8.22 -16.05 5.85
C PRO A 766 7.22 -14.97 6.28
N TYR A 767 5.93 -15.20 6.08
CA TYR A 767 4.86 -14.22 6.27
C TYR A 767 4.19 -14.31 7.63
N MET A 768 3.78 -15.51 8.06
CA MET A 768 2.99 -15.76 9.27
C MET A 768 3.61 -16.92 10.09
N PRO A 769 4.77 -16.70 10.73
CA PRO A 769 5.53 -17.76 11.39
C PRO A 769 4.81 -18.41 12.58
N THR A 770 3.95 -17.66 13.28
CA THR A 770 3.20 -18.17 14.44
C THR A 770 2.07 -19.10 13.99
N VAL A 771 1.38 -18.74 12.92
CA VAL A 771 0.35 -19.56 12.27
C VAL A 771 0.95 -20.86 11.75
N VAL A 772 2.13 -20.82 11.11
CA VAL A 772 2.82 -22.03 10.65
C VAL A 772 3.23 -22.93 11.81
N GLY A 773 3.68 -22.38 12.94
CA GLY A 773 3.91 -23.16 14.16
C GLY A 773 2.64 -23.86 14.66
N THR A 774 1.47 -23.27 14.45
CA THR A 774 0.17 -23.91 14.74
C THR A 774 -0.16 -24.99 13.73
N ILE A 775 0.07 -24.76 12.42
CA ILE A 775 -0.11 -25.77 11.37
C ILE A 775 0.78 -26.98 11.64
N ALA A 776 2.05 -26.78 12.01
CA ALA A 776 2.98 -27.85 12.35
C ALA A 776 2.44 -28.78 13.44
N LYS A 777 1.81 -28.22 14.49
CA LYS A 777 1.16 -29.00 15.56
C LYS A 777 -0.06 -29.76 15.06
N GLN A 778 -0.90 -29.16 14.21
CA GLN A 778 -2.08 -29.83 13.64
C GLN A 778 -1.69 -30.94 12.66
N VAL A 779 -0.59 -30.79 11.93
CA VAL A 779 -0.05 -31.82 11.03
C VAL A 779 0.83 -32.84 11.79
N ASN A 780 1.21 -32.54 13.04
CA ASN A 780 2.09 -33.35 13.88
C ASN A 780 3.50 -33.55 13.30
N VAL A 781 4.15 -32.43 12.96
CA VAL A 781 5.50 -32.40 12.38
C VAL A 781 6.35 -31.29 13.01
N SER A 782 7.68 -31.38 12.89
CA SER A 782 8.57 -30.26 13.22
C SER A 782 8.48 -29.17 12.14
N VAL A 783 8.58 -27.90 12.52
CA VAL A 783 8.67 -26.78 11.55
C VAL A 783 9.87 -26.96 10.61
N ASP A 784 10.91 -27.66 11.04
CA ASP A 784 12.12 -27.91 10.23
C ASP A 784 11.84 -28.73 8.97
N ILE A 785 10.68 -29.42 8.92
CA ILE A 785 10.26 -30.11 7.71
C ILE A 785 9.73 -29.15 6.67
N PHE A 786 9.41 -27.90 6.97
CA PHE A 786 8.89 -26.98 5.98
C PHE A 786 10.07 -26.36 5.24
N THR A 787 10.28 -26.76 3.98
CA THR A 787 11.40 -26.30 3.14
C THR A 787 10.83 -25.71 1.88
N ILE A 788 11.40 -24.61 1.39
CA ILE A 788 11.00 -24.03 0.12
C ILE A 788 11.89 -24.65 -0.97
N SER A 789 11.44 -25.76 -1.52
CA SER A 789 12.12 -26.48 -2.61
C SER A 789 11.66 -25.96 -3.98
N GLU A 790 12.49 -26.15 -5.00
CA GLU A 790 12.16 -25.75 -6.40
C GLU A 790 10.92 -26.45 -6.97
N HIS A 791 10.56 -27.60 -6.40
CA HIS A 791 9.48 -28.45 -6.88
C HIS A 791 8.63 -28.97 -5.73
N PHE A 792 7.36 -29.21 -6.01
CA PHE A 792 6.45 -29.82 -5.04
C PHE A 792 6.68 -31.34 -4.98
N GLN A 793 7.11 -31.81 -3.81
CA GLN A 793 7.28 -33.22 -3.46
C GLN A 793 6.40 -33.54 -2.24
N PRO A 794 6.05 -34.81 -2.02
CA PRO A 794 5.35 -35.22 -0.80
C PRO A 794 6.16 -34.86 0.46
N TYR A 795 5.49 -34.26 1.44
CA TYR A 795 6.03 -33.96 2.76
C TYR A 795 5.81 -35.09 3.75
N LEU A 796 4.65 -35.77 3.64
CA LEU A 796 4.17 -36.73 4.61
C LEU A 796 4.29 -38.15 4.05
N LYS A 797 4.90 -39.04 4.84
CA LYS A 797 4.95 -40.47 4.55
C LYS A 797 3.54 -41.06 4.59
N PRO A 798 3.16 -41.99 3.71
CA PRO A 798 1.96 -42.79 3.90
C PRO A 798 1.97 -43.50 5.27
N GLY A 799 0.85 -43.43 5.99
CA GLY A 799 0.72 -43.88 7.38
C GLY A 799 1.06 -42.81 8.42
N HIS A 800 1.45 -41.59 8.01
CA HIS A 800 1.70 -40.49 8.93
C HIS A 800 0.43 -40.10 9.68
N LYS A 801 0.51 -39.97 11.01
CA LYS A 801 -0.63 -39.55 11.84
C LYS A 801 -0.60 -38.07 12.12
N ILE A 802 -1.59 -37.34 11.62
CA ILE A 802 -1.78 -35.92 11.90
C ILE A 802 -2.23 -35.70 13.34
N GLY A 803 -2.07 -34.46 13.81
CA GLY A 803 -2.58 -33.99 15.10
C GLY A 803 -4.06 -33.60 15.02
N LYS A 804 -4.49 -32.77 15.97
CA LYS A 804 -5.89 -32.31 16.05
C LYS A 804 -6.13 -31.08 15.16
N PRO A 805 -7.05 -31.12 14.19
CA PRO A 805 -7.43 -29.96 13.39
C PRO A 805 -8.12 -28.88 14.23
N LEU A 806 -7.79 -27.61 13.98
CA LEU A 806 -8.34 -26.45 14.69
C LEU A 806 -8.45 -25.23 13.75
N PRO A 807 -9.47 -24.37 13.91
CA PRO A 807 -9.54 -23.10 13.17
C PRO A 807 -8.29 -22.24 13.41
N LEU A 808 -7.71 -21.69 12.34
CA LEU A 808 -6.50 -20.87 12.41
C LEU A 808 -6.78 -19.38 12.57
N PHE A 809 -7.90 -18.90 12.05
CA PHE A 809 -8.24 -17.48 11.99
C PHE A 809 -9.61 -17.25 12.60
N THR A 810 -9.79 -16.05 13.13
CA THR A 810 -11.06 -15.56 13.69
C THR A 810 -11.55 -14.40 12.84
N LYS A 811 -12.87 -14.26 12.73
CA LYS A 811 -13.48 -13.17 12.00
C LYS A 811 -13.22 -11.86 12.75
N ILE A 812 -12.81 -10.82 12.03
CA ILE A 812 -12.78 -9.45 12.56
C ILE A 812 -14.16 -8.84 12.33
N GLU A 813 -14.86 -8.54 13.42
CA GLU A 813 -16.21 -8.00 13.39
C GLU A 813 -16.21 -6.48 13.15
N GLN A 814 -17.29 -5.97 12.55
CA GLN A 814 -17.41 -4.55 12.22
C GLN A 814 -17.30 -3.65 13.45
N HIS A 815 -17.87 -4.07 14.60
CA HIS A 815 -17.75 -3.29 15.83
C HIS A 815 -16.29 -3.10 16.27
N THR A 816 -15.45 -4.13 16.11
CA THR A 816 -14.01 -4.06 16.43
C THR A 816 -13.29 -3.11 15.47
N VAL A 817 -13.66 -3.13 14.19
CA VAL A 817 -13.15 -2.19 13.19
C VAL A 817 -13.46 -0.75 13.59
N ASP A 818 -14.72 -0.47 13.93
CA ASP A 818 -15.17 0.87 14.27
C ASP A 818 -14.49 1.38 15.56
N GLU A 819 -14.37 0.52 16.58
CA GLU A 819 -13.69 0.83 17.84
C GLU A 819 -12.20 1.17 17.62
N LEU A 820 -11.47 0.29 16.92
CA LEU A 820 -10.04 0.51 16.67
C LEU A 820 -9.82 1.71 15.75
N LYS A 821 -10.65 1.90 14.73
CA LYS A 821 -10.58 3.07 13.85
C LYS A 821 -10.79 4.37 14.63
N ALA A 822 -11.78 4.42 15.52
CA ALA A 822 -11.99 5.58 16.39
C ALA A 822 -10.81 5.82 17.34
N LYS A 823 -10.28 4.75 17.96
CA LYS A 823 -9.15 4.81 18.91
C LYS A 823 -7.89 5.44 18.30
N TYR A 824 -7.61 5.16 17.02
CA TYR A 824 -6.40 5.60 16.32
C TYR A 824 -6.63 6.72 15.29
N ALA A 825 -7.81 7.36 15.31
CA ALA A 825 -8.14 8.51 14.44
C ALA A 825 -7.46 9.83 14.89
N GLY A 826 -6.82 9.85 16.06
CA GLY A 826 -6.22 11.04 16.66
C GLY A 826 -7.16 11.85 17.54
N LYS A 827 -6.60 12.81 18.30
CA LYS A 827 -7.40 13.75 19.09
C LYS A 827 -8.03 14.77 18.14
N GLN A 828 -9.33 14.69 17.92
CA GLN A 828 -10.08 15.74 17.24
C GLN A 828 -9.97 17.03 18.07
N LYS A 829 -9.04 17.94 17.72
CA LYS A 829 -9.25 19.36 18.02
C LYS A 829 -10.30 19.82 17.03
N SER A 830 -11.42 20.37 17.53
CA SER A 830 -12.33 21.19 16.75
C SER A 830 -11.53 22.32 16.09
N GLN A 831 -11.13 22.12 14.84
CA GLN A 831 -10.50 23.17 14.05
C GLN A 831 -11.61 24.00 13.42
N SER A 832 -11.95 25.10 14.08
CA SER A 832 -12.22 26.34 13.35
C SER A 832 -11.06 26.61 12.39
N PRO A 833 -11.31 27.01 11.13
CA PRO A 833 -10.25 27.22 10.16
C PRO A 833 -9.38 28.41 10.58
N ASP A 834 -8.08 28.18 10.72
CA ASP A 834 -7.09 29.25 10.85
C ASP A 834 -6.97 30.05 9.54
N PRO A 835 -6.60 31.34 9.61
CA PRO A 835 -6.96 32.35 8.63
C PRO A 835 -6.03 32.35 7.42
N VAL A 836 -6.61 32.34 6.22
CA VAL A 836 -5.93 32.73 5.00
C VAL A 836 -5.74 34.25 5.01
N THR A 837 -4.49 34.70 5.03
CA THR A 837 -4.09 36.08 4.77
C THR A 837 -4.53 36.52 3.37
N VAL A 838 -5.48 37.45 3.30
CA VAL A 838 -5.88 38.16 2.07
C VAL A 838 -5.46 39.62 2.20
N ASN A 839 -4.66 40.10 1.24
CA ASN A 839 -4.36 41.52 1.07
C ASN A 839 -5.60 42.30 0.62
N ASN A 840 -5.76 43.48 1.23
CA ASN A 840 -6.90 44.40 1.15
C ASN A 840 -7.33 44.89 -0.24
N SER A 841 -8.65 44.98 -0.44
CA SER A 841 -9.33 46.15 -1.02
C SER A 841 -10.74 46.32 -0.39
N LYS A 842 -11.05 47.55 0.06
CA LYS A 842 -12.25 47.99 0.82
C LYS A 842 -13.47 48.29 -0.12
N PRO A 843 -14.62 48.84 0.36
CA PRO A 843 -15.65 48.23 1.23
C PRO A 843 -17.09 48.43 0.67
N VAL A 844 -18.05 47.55 0.96
CA VAL A 844 -19.49 47.91 0.95
C VAL A 844 -20.22 47.23 2.12
N SER A 845 -21.12 47.97 2.74
CA SER A 845 -21.77 47.87 4.05
C SER A 845 -22.64 46.63 4.36
N ASN A 846 -22.57 46.15 5.61
CA ASN A 846 -23.55 45.28 6.27
C ASN A 846 -24.76 46.08 6.82
N PRO A 847 -25.97 45.48 6.93
CA PRO A 847 -26.98 45.83 7.92
C PRO A 847 -26.80 45.02 9.24
N SER A 848 -27.34 45.56 10.33
CA SER A 848 -27.05 45.27 11.73
C SER A 848 -27.81 44.08 12.35
N ILE A 849 -27.25 43.55 13.46
CA ILE A 849 -27.69 42.43 14.32
C ILE A 849 -29.11 42.59 14.96
N GLY A 850 -29.81 43.70 14.74
CA GLY A 850 -31.16 43.94 15.27
C GLY A 850 -32.27 43.10 14.63
N ASP A 851 -32.11 42.68 13.37
CA ASP A 851 -33.20 42.03 12.61
C ASP A 851 -33.39 40.53 12.91
N ALA A 852 -32.35 39.84 13.40
CA ALA A 852 -32.41 38.40 13.65
C ALA A 852 -33.26 38.03 14.88
N ALA A 853 -33.23 38.85 15.94
CA ALA A 853 -34.01 38.60 17.16
C ALA A 853 -35.52 38.82 16.95
N LEU A 854 -35.90 39.82 16.14
CA LEU A 854 -37.29 40.07 15.77
C LEU A 854 -37.84 38.95 14.87
N ALA A 855 -37.01 38.42 13.96
CA ALA A 855 -37.38 37.30 13.09
C ALA A 855 -37.61 35.99 13.86
N ILE A 856 -36.79 35.69 14.87
CA ILE A 856 -36.98 34.50 15.73
C ILE A 856 -38.30 34.60 16.51
N THR A 857 -38.56 35.75 17.13
CA THR A 857 -39.78 35.96 17.94
C THR A 857 -41.05 35.85 17.07
N THR A 858 -41.00 36.39 15.85
CA THR A 858 -42.11 36.30 14.89
C THR A 858 -42.38 34.87 14.42
N LEU A 859 -41.32 34.07 14.18
CA LEU A 859 -41.46 32.66 13.82
C LEU A 859 -42.00 31.80 14.96
N GLU A 860 -41.63 32.09 16.21
CA GLU A 860 -42.16 31.39 17.39
C GLU A 860 -43.67 31.58 17.55
N GLU A 861 -44.16 32.81 17.35
CA GLU A 861 -45.60 33.10 17.35
C GLU A 861 -46.32 32.39 16.21
N ALA A 862 -45.73 32.33 15.02
CA ALA A 862 -46.30 31.65 13.86
C ALA A 862 -46.39 30.12 14.06
N VAL A 863 -45.34 29.50 14.63
CA VAL A 863 -45.34 28.08 15.01
C VAL A 863 -46.45 27.80 16.03
N THR A 864 -46.62 28.68 17.01
CA THR A 864 -47.64 28.52 18.06
C THR A 864 -49.05 28.60 17.48
N LYS A 865 -49.35 29.65 16.69
CA LYS A 865 -50.65 29.82 16.02
C LYS A 865 -50.99 28.65 15.10
N GLN A 866 -50.03 28.18 14.31
CA GLN A 866 -50.24 27.04 13.41
C GLN A 866 -50.43 25.72 14.18
N GLY A 867 -49.75 25.56 15.31
CA GLY A 867 -49.93 24.43 16.22
C GLY A 867 -51.33 24.39 16.83
N ASP A 868 -51.87 25.54 17.23
CA ASP A 868 -53.22 25.67 17.78
C ASP A 868 -54.30 25.42 16.74
N LEU A 869 -54.09 25.87 15.50
CA LEU A 869 -54.99 25.58 14.37
C LEU A 869 -55.05 24.06 14.07
N VAL A 870 -53.90 23.38 14.06
CA VAL A 870 -53.87 21.91 13.88
C VAL A 870 -54.58 21.19 15.03
N ARG A 871 -54.45 21.68 16.27
CA ARG A 871 -55.15 21.11 17.44
C ARG A 871 -56.65 21.33 17.39
N SER A 872 -57.12 22.53 17.04
CA SER A 872 -58.54 22.83 16.93
C SER A 872 -59.21 22.05 15.79
N MET A 873 -58.53 21.91 14.64
CA MET A 873 -59.02 21.10 13.52
C MET A 873 -59.10 19.60 13.86
N LYS A 874 -58.15 19.08 14.65
CA LYS A 874 -58.23 17.71 15.18
C LYS A 874 -59.40 17.54 16.15
N ALA A 875 -59.61 18.50 17.05
CA ALA A 875 -60.72 18.47 18.01
C ALA A 875 -62.09 18.57 17.31
N ALA A 876 -62.17 19.29 16.19
CA ALA A 876 -63.36 19.40 15.34
C ALA A 876 -63.60 18.17 14.44
N GLY A 877 -62.81 17.09 14.58
CA GLY A 877 -63.02 15.83 13.88
C GLY A 877 -62.68 15.83 12.38
N LYS A 878 -61.86 16.78 11.92
CA LYS A 878 -61.46 16.88 10.51
C LYS A 878 -60.64 15.68 10.04
N SER A 879 -60.78 15.34 8.77
CA SER A 879 -60.17 14.13 8.19
C SER A 879 -58.64 14.23 8.12
N LYS A 880 -57.95 13.08 8.07
CA LYS A 880 -56.48 13.04 8.03
C LYS A 880 -55.90 13.73 6.81
N ASP A 881 -56.61 13.75 5.69
CA ASP A 881 -56.16 14.37 4.45
C ASP A 881 -56.28 15.90 4.50
N GLU A 882 -57.31 16.43 5.18
CA GLU A 882 -57.43 17.88 5.45
C GLU A 882 -56.37 18.39 6.45
N LEU A 883 -55.93 17.54 7.39
CA LEU A 883 -54.92 17.89 8.40
C LEU A 883 -53.48 17.79 7.90
N LYS A 884 -53.23 16.96 6.88
CA LYS A 884 -51.90 16.70 6.31
C LYS A 884 -51.16 17.97 5.85
N PRO A 885 -51.76 18.90 5.09
CA PRO A 885 -51.08 20.12 4.67
C PRO A 885 -50.79 21.04 5.87
N MET A 886 -51.72 21.18 6.82
CA MET A 886 -51.55 22.06 7.99
C MET A 886 -50.43 21.57 8.92
N ILE A 887 -50.27 20.25 9.07
CA ILE A 887 -49.17 19.63 9.84
C ILE A 887 -47.84 19.80 9.11
N ALA A 888 -47.80 19.68 7.78
CA ALA A 888 -46.59 19.90 7.00
C ALA A 888 -46.09 21.35 7.15
N THR A 889 -46.99 22.34 7.09
CA THR A 889 -46.64 23.75 7.34
C THR A 889 -46.09 23.96 8.76
N LEU A 890 -46.67 23.31 9.77
CA LEU A 890 -46.16 23.40 11.15
C LEU A 890 -44.74 22.82 11.30
N LEU A 891 -44.46 21.69 10.64
CA LEU A 891 -43.14 21.06 10.67
C LEU A 891 -42.09 21.92 9.96
N ASP A 892 -42.45 22.55 8.85
CA ASP A 892 -41.56 23.45 8.13
C ASP A 892 -41.23 24.70 8.95
N LEU A 893 -42.24 25.34 9.57
CA LEU A 893 -42.03 26.49 10.46
C LEU A 893 -41.11 26.14 11.65
N LYS A 894 -41.24 24.93 12.22
CA LYS A 894 -40.34 24.46 13.29
C LYS A 894 -38.92 24.21 12.80
N LYS A 895 -38.76 23.68 11.57
CA LYS A 895 -37.45 23.47 10.96
C LYS A 895 -36.74 24.81 10.72
N GLN A 896 -37.46 25.80 10.19
CA GLN A 896 -36.93 27.15 9.98
C GLN A 896 -36.52 27.80 11.31
N LEU A 897 -37.32 27.64 12.37
CA LEU A 897 -36.99 28.13 13.71
C LEU A 897 -35.74 27.43 14.29
N SER A 898 -35.60 26.11 14.10
CA SER A 898 -34.43 25.34 14.57
C SER A 898 -33.13 25.78 13.86
N VAL A 899 -33.21 26.06 12.56
CA VAL A 899 -32.09 26.59 11.77
C VAL A 899 -31.69 27.98 12.27
N LEU A 900 -32.66 28.86 12.56
CA LEU A 900 -32.39 30.19 13.07
C LEU A 900 -31.83 30.20 14.51
N LYS A 901 -32.14 29.18 15.31
CA LYS A 901 -31.58 28.99 16.67
C LYS A 901 -30.29 28.18 16.73
N GLY A 902 -29.88 27.57 15.62
CA GLY A 902 -28.64 26.79 15.52
C GLY A 902 -28.70 25.42 16.21
N GLU A 903 -29.87 24.80 16.35
CA GLU A 903 -30.04 23.47 16.96
C GLU A 903 -30.22 22.37 15.88
N GLU A 904 -29.53 21.22 16.03
CA GLU A 904 -29.63 20.05 15.14
C GLU A 904 -30.94 19.25 15.33
N VAL A 905 -31.65 18.95 14.24
CA VAL A 905 -33.00 18.33 14.24
C VAL A 905 -32.92 16.79 14.15
N ASN A 906 -33.36 16.08 15.19
CA ASN A 906 -33.56 14.61 15.15
C ASN A 906 -34.96 14.24 14.64
N SER A 907 -35.04 13.29 13.69
CA SER A 907 -36.30 12.74 13.15
C SER A 907 -36.76 11.50 13.94
N VAL A 908 -38.06 11.48 14.30
CA VAL A 908 -38.72 10.42 15.08
C VAL A 908 -39.32 9.37 14.12
N ASN A 909 -38.94 8.09 14.29
CA ASN A 909 -39.53 6.93 13.62
C ASN A 909 -40.90 6.56 14.21
N ASN A 910 -41.88 6.32 13.34
CA ASN A 910 -43.22 5.81 13.67
C ASN A 910 -43.36 4.39 13.09
N GLU A 911 -43.21 3.35 13.92
CA GLU A 911 -43.70 2.00 13.62
C GLU A 911 -45.03 1.73 14.34
N LYS A 912 -46.05 1.35 13.57
CA LYS A 912 -47.37 0.94 14.05
C LYS A 912 -47.37 -0.55 14.33
N THR A 913 -47.60 -0.92 15.59
CA THR A 913 -48.09 -2.23 16.02
C THR A 913 -49.56 -2.42 15.63
N SER A 914 -49.89 -3.52 14.94
CA SER A 914 -51.25 -4.00 14.74
C SER A 914 -51.70 -4.84 15.95
N LYS A 915 -52.88 -4.53 16.50
CA LYS A 915 -53.65 -5.40 17.39
C LYS A 915 -54.93 -5.80 16.66
N SER A 916 -55.24 -7.09 16.62
CA SER A 916 -56.62 -7.58 16.51
C SER A 916 -56.98 -8.30 17.80
N SER A 917 -58.17 -8.01 18.28
CA SER A 917 -58.80 -8.54 19.49
C SER A 917 -59.75 -9.67 19.14
N THR A 918 -59.86 -10.73 19.96
CA THR A 918 -61.13 -11.11 20.62
C THR A 918 -61.00 -12.26 21.64
N LYS A 919 -61.64 -12.01 22.80
CA LYS A 919 -62.46 -12.92 23.65
C LYS A 919 -61.82 -14.00 24.56
N SER A 920 -61.87 -13.64 25.85
CA SER A 920 -62.68 -14.26 26.94
C SER A 920 -62.19 -15.52 27.67
N GLN A 921 -62.34 -15.43 29.01
CA GLN A 921 -62.33 -16.48 30.05
C GLN A 921 -60.96 -17.12 30.32
N GLY A 922 -60.47 -17.29 31.56
CA GLY A 922 -60.97 -17.05 32.90
C GLY A 922 -59.92 -17.57 33.89
N SER A 923 -60.01 -17.10 35.14
CA SER A 923 -59.55 -17.77 36.39
C SER A 923 -58.12 -18.33 36.53
N GLY A 924 -57.41 -17.92 37.59
CA GLY A 924 -56.60 -18.88 38.35
C GLY A 924 -55.19 -18.46 38.80
N LYS A 925 -55.12 -17.74 39.92
CA LYS A 925 -54.26 -17.96 41.12
C LYS A 925 -52.92 -18.75 41.03
N LYS A 926 -51.96 -18.22 41.85
CA LYS A 926 -50.75 -18.79 42.50
C LYS A 926 -49.44 -18.60 41.71
N LYS A 927 -48.42 -17.85 42.17
CA LYS A 927 -47.70 -17.75 43.47
C LYS A 927 -46.96 -19.05 43.85
N LYS A 928 -45.64 -19.08 43.62
CA LYS A 928 -44.52 -19.63 44.45
C LYS A 928 -43.35 -20.08 43.56
N GLU A 929 -42.19 -19.42 43.69
CA GLU A 929 -41.01 -19.78 44.51
C GLU A 929 -40.12 -20.88 43.90
N LYS A 930 -38.83 -20.53 43.76
CA LYS A 930 -37.60 -21.36 43.81
C LYS A 930 -37.49 -22.47 42.75
N LYS A 931 -36.43 -22.53 41.95
CA LYS A 931 -34.99 -22.47 42.24
C LYS A 931 -34.24 -21.89 41.05
#